data_AF-R7BEQ1-F1
#
_entry.id   AF-R7BEQ1-F1
#
_cell.length_a   1.000
_cell.length_b   1.000
_cell.length_c   1.000
_cell.angle_alpha   90.00
_cell.angle_beta   90.00
_cell.angle_gamma   90.00
#
_symmetry.space_group_name_H-M   'P 1'
#
loop_
_entity.id
_entity.type
_entity.pdbx_description
1 polymer ?
#
loop_
_entity_poly.entity_id
_entity_poly.type
_entity_poly.pdbx_seq_one_letter_code
_entity_poly.pdbx_strand_id
1 'polypeptide(L)'
;MAENASLKQKVTTLLDNVKYYWKEPPKGRYMSFKEIGAYAFGGIGAYLIVCMSIPCILGATNVFLSGTIGIGLTDMYIMYVIGVLAGIPLTGVRANIVDNTRNKAGKYRPYLLRMGIPCAVIFVAMVWFPYDKLHLLVGNGQIFGKNAEYVAKCAVVLLFNLALQFFYYFFYDAYENLIHVLSPNSQERADVASIKSIIYSFGPTVYNIIIPAIAAIIGTNQTDIKVYRIAFPVIGVIGTLLVFVVYANTQEKIIQAKTHVVQIKFSDAFREVAKNKYFWIISLATWIGFLETAYANILYWLCNYGGACSQGTYVIITTVYGNASLWGMLLAPFCIRKWGKKNVQIVTNLFNIIFILCMYPFFLGTAGADGNIKNYVIWAVMACLYLNAVVGAFAHILNPSIQADIRDYQQYKTGERIDGMFAAVATIGGIITLITAGVLPALQEKYGMTAKIAEKVTSDTGLMSRVLPGAKQTLSQMLTDQLANGQNNFVNPSSALYDVNNILLPLLRILVIVAAVGATLNVIPFFFYDLSERKQKSYVRVLKVRAVFEDYGNNAMKDKDIVEMIDLVNNAKEMAVATPKKLDKSSYKGISDKNARKEAKKAYKADVDFNEEIEISKFVVDELNKFDTDLGKKKVEVYQNVLDAGLDGIKNASLAEAKGELKSAKALPKSNLEEKEERKFFIELARSKVSAVKAYNKYFGSVNELRELDFAVIDDYFAQEDSLDDKIAELAKLSHVAKKDKDADEVKRLKAEIKKYSDERKEVRNLSKAEMDKHAQFNRAAKPYVDAKKVLTQYENFQHLDEIAAQYDEAKARAEAEEKAKELENERKRKELEAELAKRKAARKKK
;
A
#
# COMPACT_ATOMS: atom_id res chain seq x y z
N MET A 1 7.37 -0.85 35.75
CA MET A 1 8.10 -2.00 36.32
C MET A 1 8.00 -3.20 35.37
N ALA A 2 9.00 -3.50 34.54
CA ALA A 2 9.04 -4.72 33.71
C ALA A 2 10.41 -4.98 33.05
N GLU A 3 11.49 -5.08 33.82
CA GLU A 3 12.77 -5.61 33.32
C GLU A 3 13.36 -6.57 34.35
N ASN A 4 12.82 -7.80 34.45
CA ASN A 4 13.51 -8.99 34.98
C ASN A 4 12.68 -10.30 34.88
N ALA A 5 11.77 -10.45 33.93
CA ALA A 5 11.12 -11.75 33.68
C ALA A 5 12.03 -12.63 32.81
N SER A 6 12.28 -13.87 33.24
CA SER A 6 13.05 -14.85 32.45
C SER A 6 12.38 -15.11 31.10
N LEU A 7 13.14 -15.51 30.07
CA LEU A 7 12.60 -15.78 28.72
C LEU A 7 11.45 -16.80 28.77
N LYS A 8 11.60 -17.83 29.63
CA LYS A 8 10.58 -18.84 29.90
C LYS A 8 9.31 -18.21 30.46
N GLN A 9 9.44 -17.34 31.45
CA GLN A 9 8.31 -16.65 32.08
C GLN A 9 7.58 -15.73 31.08
N LYS A 10 8.32 -14.98 30.25
CA LYS A 10 7.76 -14.17 29.17
C LYS A 10 6.99 -15.01 28.14
N VAL A 11 7.51 -16.19 27.78
CA VAL A 11 6.84 -17.12 26.85
C VAL A 11 5.57 -17.72 27.47
N THR A 12 5.60 -18.15 28.73
CA THR A 12 4.37 -18.64 29.42
C THR A 12 3.32 -17.55 29.56
N THR A 13 3.68 -16.34 29.99
CA THR A 13 2.74 -15.21 30.08
C THR A 13 2.14 -14.86 28.72
N LEU A 14 2.93 -14.97 27.64
CA LEU A 14 2.44 -14.72 26.28
C LEU A 14 1.49 -15.81 25.79
N LEU A 15 1.80 -17.10 26.06
CA LEU A 15 0.90 -18.23 25.77
C LEU A 15 -0.43 -18.13 26.53
N ASP A 16 -0.36 -17.76 27.80
CA ASP A 16 -1.52 -17.52 28.63
C ASP A 16 -2.34 -16.35 28.08
N ASN A 17 -1.71 -15.22 27.75
CA ASN A 17 -2.39 -14.07 27.14
C ASN A 17 -3.04 -14.41 25.79
N VAL A 18 -2.38 -15.19 24.92
CA VAL A 18 -2.96 -15.64 23.65
C VAL A 18 -4.22 -16.49 23.88
N LYS A 19 -4.20 -17.33 24.92
CA LYS A 19 -5.33 -18.19 25.26
C LYS A 19 -6.50 -17.40 25.85
N TYR A 20 -6.23 -16.40 26.69
CA TYR A 20 -7.25 -15.59 27.35
C TYR A 20 -7.85 -14.54 26.41
N TYR A 21 -7.01 -13.79 25.69
CA TYR A 21 -7.41 -12.73 24.76
C TYR A 21 -7.59 -13.23 23.33
N TRP A 22 -7.94 -14.52 23.17
CA TRP A 22 -8.17 -15.11 21.85
C TRP A 22 -9.36 -14.43 21.17
N LYS A 23 -10.49 -14.24 21.87
CA LYS A 23 -11.72 -13.65 21.31
C LYS A 23 -11.89 -12.17 21.67
N GLU A 24 -11.34 -11.73 22.79
CA GLU A 24 -11.45 -10.35 23.26
C GLU A 24 -10.07 -9.67 23.22
N PRO A 25 -9.99 -8.40 22.83
CA PRO A 25 -8.72 -7.69 22.76
C PRO A 25 -8.11 -7.43 24.15
N PRO A 26 -6.78 -7.47 24.30
CA PRO A 26 -6.10 -7.09 25.54
C PRO A 26 -6.31 -5.61 25.92
N LYS A 27 -6.10 -5.24 27.19
CA LYS A 27 -6.22 -3.84 27.67
C LYS A 27 -5.41 -2.86 26.79
N GLY A 28 -6.05 -1.79 26.33
CA GLY A 28 -5.43 -0.76 25.48
C GLY A 28 -5.21 -1.15 24.01
N ARG A 29 -5.65 -2.36 23.62
CA ARG A 29 -5.65 -2.87 22.26
C ARG A 29 -7.08 -3.03 21.77
N TYR A 30 -7.25 -2.99 20.47
CA TYR A 30 -8.55 -3.10 19.81
C TYR A 30 -8.70 -4.43 19.07
N MET A 31 -7.60 -5.14 18.76
CA MET A 31 -7.60 -6.40 18.03
C MET A 31 -7.38 -7.59 18.96
N SER A 32 -8.22 -8.62 18.80
CA SER A 32 -8.05 -9.90 19.50
C SER A 32 -6.94 -10.73 18.86
N PHE A 33 -6.36 -11.69 19.59
CA PHE A 33 -5.35 -12.58 19.00
C PHE A 33 -5.92 -13.43 17.86
N LYS A 34 -7.21 -13.77 17.88
CA LYS A 34 -7.89 -14.43 16.76
C LYS A 34 -7.92 -13.55 15.52
N GLU A 35 -8.24 -12.26 15.66
CA GLU A 35 -8.21 -11.31 14.55
C GLU A 35 -6.81 -11.15 13.97
N ILE A 36 -5.80 -10.98 14.83
CA ILE A 36 -4.39 -10.85 14.42
C ILE A 36 -3.93 -12.11 13.69
N GLY A 37 -4.22 -13.29 14.26
CA GLY A 37 -3.86 -14.58 13.68
C GLY A 37 -4.56 -14.84 12.35
N ALA A 38 -5.86 -14.54 12.25
CA ALA A 38 -6.63 -14.68 11.02
C ALA A 38 -6.14 -13.72 9.93
N TYR A 39 -5.83 -12.47 10.28
CA TYR A 39 -5.31 -11.48 9.34
C TYR A 39 -3.92 -11.84 8.83
N ALA A 40 -3.03 -12.29 9.71
CA ALA A 40 -1.67 -12.68 9.34
C ALA A 40 -1.64 -14.00 8.54
N PHE A 41 -2.30 -15.06 9.04
CA PHE A 41 -2.33 -16.36 8.37
C PHE A 41 -3.13 -16.33 7.07
N GLY A 42 -4.31 -15.69 7.07
CA GLY A 42 -5.08 -15.47 5.84
C GLY A 42 -4.33 -14.57 4.83
N GLY A 43 -3.35 -13.79 5.31
CA GLY A 43 -2.41 -13.05 4.48
C GLY A 43 -1.55 -13.90 3.56
N ILE A 44 -1.24 -15.15 3.96
CA ILE A 44 -0.59 -16.13 3.06
C ILE A 44 -1.47 -16.34 1.82
N GLY A 45 -2.77 -16.50 2.01
CA GLY A 45 -3.72 -16.66 0.92
C GLY A 45 -3.80 -15.46 -0.01
N ALA A 46 -3.82 -14.26 0.56
CA ALA A 46 -3.78 -13.03 -0.22
C ALA A 46 -2.51 -12.96 -1.08
N TYR A 47 -1.36 -13.27 -0.48
CA TYR A 47 -0.09 -13.25 -1.19
C TYR A 47 0.08 -14.39 -2.19
N LEU A 48 -0.56 -15.53 -2.01
CA LEU A 48 -0.62 -16.59 -3.03
C LEU A 48 -1.33 -16.08 -4.30
N ILE A 49 -2.45 -15.37 -4.16
CA ILE A 49 -3.13 -14.71 -5.28
C ILE A 49 -2.22 -13.61 -5.88
N VAL A 50 -1.52 -12.85 -5.05
CA VAL A 50 -0.55 -11.84 -5.53
C VAL A 50 0.59 -12.49 -6.32
N CYS A 51 1.12 -13.63 -5.91
CA CYS A 51 2.18 -14.31 -6.63
C CYS A 51 1.76 -14.78 -8.04
N MET A 52 0.47 -15.09 -8.25
CA MET A 52 -0.06 -15.39 -9.59
C MET A 52 0.03 -14.19 -10.55
N SER A 53 0.10 -12.97 -10.01
CA SER A 53 0.23 -11.75 -10.80
C SER A 53 1.62 -11.60 -11.42
N ILE A 54 2.66 -12.16 -10.80
CA ILE A 54 4.06 -12.04 -11.23
C ILE A 54 4.24 -12.49 -12.69
N PRO A 55 3.78 -13.69 -13.11
CA PRO A 55 3.86 -14.11 -14.51
C PRO A 55 2.74 -13.53 -15.40
N CYS A 56 1.58 -13.14 -14.86
CA CYS A 56 0.42 -12.77 -15.69
C CYS A 56 0.29 -11.28 -16.03
N ILE A 57 0.80 -10.39 -15.17
CA ILE A 57 0.74 -8.95 -15.43
C ILE A 57 1.82 -8.54 -16.43
N LEU A 58 1.44 -7.70 -17.39
CA LEU A 58 2.34 -7.15 -18.38
C LEU A 58 3.49 -6.41 -17.71
N GLY A 59 4.71 -6.80 -18.09
CA GLY A 59 5.93 -6.13 -17.71
C GLY A 59 6.93 -6.27 -18.84
N ALA A 60 7.75 -5.24 -19.06
CA ALA A 60 8.72 -5.20 -20.15
C ALA A 60 9.74 -6.36 -20.11
N THR A 61 9.87 -7.04 -18.97
CA THR A 61 10.82 -8.14 -18.73
C THR A 61 10.12 -9.44 -18.33
N ASN A 62 8.81 -9.55 -18.54
CA ASN A 62 8.05 -10.73 -18.13
C ASN A 62 8.37 -11.95 -19.02
N VAL A 63 9.12 -12.89 -18.44
CA VAL A 63 9.61 -14.10 -19.12
C VAL A 63 8.49 -15.08 -19.47
N PHE A 64 7.37 -15.07 -18.73
CA PHE A 64 6.23 -15.93 -19.05
C PHE A 64 5.52 -15.46 -20.33
N LEU A 65 5.27 -14.16 -20.48
CA LEU A 65 4.60 -13.63 -21.67
C LEU A 65 5.46 -13.74 -22.94
N SER A 66 6.77 -13.48 -22.81
CA SER A 66 7.69 -13.58 -23.94
C SER A 66 8.09 -15.01 -24.26
N GLY A 67 8.45 -15.81 -23.25
CA GLY A 67 8.95 -17.17 -23.40
C GLY A 67 7.87 -18.25 -23.53
N THR A 68 6.78 -18.16 -22.77
CA THR A 68 5.73 -19.20 -22.74
C THR A 68 4.60 -18.93 -23.72
N ILE A 69 4.10 -17.70 -23.77
CA ILE A 69 3.01 -17.33 -24.71
C ILE A 69 3.56 -17.03 -26.12
N GLY A 70 4.83 -16.62 -26.20
CA GLY A 70 5.52 -16.33 -27.45
C GLY A 70 5.22 -14.94 -28.01
N ILE A 71 5.03 -13.94 -27.13
CA ILE A 71 4.86 -12.53 -27.53
C ILE A 71 6.24 -11.89 -27.71
N GLY A 72 6.48 -11.24 -28.86
CA GLY A 72 7.70 -10.50 -29.11
C GLY A 72 7.90 -9.33 -28.12
N LEU A 73 9.15 -9.03 -27.78
CA LEU A 73 9.50 -8.01 -26.77
C LEU A 73 8.91 -6.63 -27.11
N THR A 74 8.95 -6.22 -28.38
CA THR A 74 8.41 -4.94 -28.86
C THR A 74 6.89 -4.86 -28.67
N ASP A 75 6.16 -5.92 -29.03
CA ASP A 75 4.69 -5.95 -28.89
C ASP A 75 4.26 -6.03 -27.43
N MET A 76 5.03 -6.76 -26.61
CA MET A 76 4.84 -6.81 -25.16
C MET A 76 5.03 -5.42 -24.53
N TYR A 77 6.03 -4.65 -24.99
CA TYR A 77 6.24 -3.27 -24.55
C TYR A 77 5.09 -2.35 -24.99
N ILE A 78 4.60 -2.47 -26.22
CA ILE A 78 3.43 -1.70 -26.70
C ILE A 78 2.19 -2.02 -25.84
N MET A 79 1.92 -3.29 -25.59
CA MET A 79 0.81 -3.71 -24.72
C MET A 79 1.00 -3.20 -23.29
N TYR A 80 2.22 -3.23 -22.76
CA TYR A 80 2.56 -2.67 -21.45
C TYR A 80 2.29 -1.16 -21.39
N VAL A 81 2.65 -0.40 -22.43
CA VAL A 81 2.30 1.04 -22.56
C VAL A 81 0.79 1.24 -22.48
N ILE A 82 0.01 0.47 -23.25
CA ILE A 82 -1.45 0.56 -23.22
C ILE A 82 -2.00 0.21 -21.82
N GLY A 83 -1.49 -0.86 -21.21
CA GLY A 83 -1.88 -1.30 -19.87
C GLY A 83 -1.62 -0.24 -18.79
N VAL A 84 -0.45 0.39 -18.81
CA VAL A 84 -0.11 1.47 -17.87
C VAL A 84 -0.98 2.71 -18.10
N LEU A 85 -1.19 3.12 -19.36
CA LEU A 85 -2.03 4.28 -19.69
C LEU A 85 -3.50 4.04 -19.30
N ALA A 86 -4.02 2.83 -19.50
CA ALA A 86 -5.36 2.44 -19.04
C ALA A 86 -5.42 2.31 -17.50
N GLY A 87 -4.30 1.95 -16.86
CA GLY A 87 -4.18 1.86 -15.41
C GLY A 87 -4.38 3.18 -14.68
N ILE A 88 -4.03 4.31 -15.29
CA ILE A 88 -4.20 5.66 -14.70
C ILE A 88 -5.68 5.95 -14.37
N PRO A 89 -6.62 5.98 -15.34
CA PRO A 89 -8.03 6.22 -15.06
C PRO A 89 -8.65 5.10 -14.21
N LEU A 90 -8.28 3.83 -14.43
CA LEU A 90 -8.79 2.71 -13.63
C LEU A 90 -8.43 2.85 -12.14
N THR A 91 -7.21 3.28 -11.83
CA THR A 91 -6.79 3.54 -10.44
C THR A 91 -7.56 4.70 -9.83
N GLY A 92 -7.82 5.76 -10.61
CA GLY A 92 -8.67 6.85 -10.15
C GLY A 92 -10.09 6.43 -9.80
N VAL A 93 -10.68 5.53 -10.61
CA VAL A 93 -11.99 4.92 -10.32
C VAL A 93 -11.94 4.09 -9.04
N ARG A 94 -10.92 3.23 -8.86
CA ARG A 94 -10.76 2.43 -7.63
C ARG A 94 -10.64 3.30 -6.38
N ALA A 95 -9.77 4.32 -6.42
CA ALA A 95 -9.58 5.24 -5.32
C ALA A 95 -10.88 5.96 -4.96
N ASN A 96 -11.63 6.43 -5.96
CA ASN A 96 -12.91 7.07 -5.75
C ASN A 96 -13.98 6.12 -5.19
N ILE A 97 -13.99 4.85 -5.59
CA ILE A 97 -14.87 3.83 -5.01
C ILE A 97 -14.52 3.64 -3.54
N VAL A 98 -13.24 3.44 -3.22
CA VAL A 98 -12.77 3.22 -1.85
C VAL A 98 -13.10 4.42 -0.96
N ASP A 99 -12.71 5.63 -1.36
CA ASP A 99 -12.87 6.84 -0.54
C ASP A 99 -14.33 7.23 -0.30
N ASN A 100 -15.25 6.78 -1.15
CA ASN A 100 -16.69 7.01 -0.99
C ASN A 100 -17.48 5.73 -0.66
N THR A 101 -16.81 4.63 -0.26
CA THR A 101 -17.51 3.40 0.11
C THR A 101 -18.17 3.58 1.49
N ARG A 102 -19.50 3.54 1.50
CA ARG A 102 -20.31 3.42 2.71
C ARG A 102 -20.93 2.01 2.74
N ASN A 103 -20.31 1.08 3.46
CA ASN A 103 -20.78 -0.30 3.58
C ASN A 103 -20.65 -0.77 5.03
N LYS A 104 -21.71 -1.37 5.59
CA LYS A 104 -21.72 -1.94 6.95
C LYS A 104 -20.59 -2.94 7.20
N ALA A 105 -20.16 -3.66 6.17
CA ALA A 105 -19.09 -4.64 6.27
C ALA A 105 -17.67 -4.02 6.31
N GLY A 106 -17.54 -2.70 6.13
CA GLY A 106 -16.28 -1.95 6.13
C GLY A 106 -15.94 -1.32 4.78
N LYS A 107 -14.96 -0.42 4.77
CA LYS A 107 -14.41 0.28 3.60
C LYS A 107 -13.59 -0.64 2.70
N TYR A 108 -12.77 -1.53 3.26
CA TYR A 108 -11.82 -2.37 2.53
C TYR A 108 -12.17 -3.86 2.56
N ARG A 109 -12.63 -4.36 3.71
CA ARG A 109 -12.94 -5.77 3.96
C ARG A 109 -13.86 -6.42 2.91
N PRO A 110 -14.94 -5.78 2.42
CA PRO A 110 -15.80 -6.38 1.39
C PRO A 110 -15.10 -6.64 0.06
N TYR A 111 -14.11 -5.81 -0.29
CA TYR A 111 -13.40 -5.90 -1.55
C TYR A 111 -12.38 -7.04 -1.58
N LEU A 112 -11.97 -7.58 -0.42
CA LEU A 112 -11.13 -8.77 -0.34
C LEU A 112 -11.73 -9.95 -1.13
N LEU A 113 -13.02 -10.21 -0.96
CA LEU A 113 -13.71 -11.29 -1.68
C LEU A 113 -14.27 -10.83 -3.02
N ARG A 114 -14.90 -9.65 -3.06
CA ARG A 114 -15.53 -9.13 -4.29
C ARG A 114 -14.53 -8.89 -5.42
N MET A 115 -13.26 -8.59 -5.10
CA MET A 115 -12.19 -8.40 -6.09
C MET A 115 -11.22 -9.59 -6.11
N GLY A 116 -10.98 -10.25 -4.97
CA GLY A 116 -10.09 -11.42 -4.91
C GLY A 116 -10.59 -12.63 -5.70
N ILE A 117 -11.90 -12.93 -5.66
CA ILE A 117 -12.48 -14.07 -6.41
C ILE A 117 -12.39 -13.84 -7.92
N PRO A 118 -12.88 -12.72 -8.49
CA PRO A 118 -12.71 -12.44 -9.91
C PRO A 118 -11.25 -12.43 -10.34
N CYS A 119 -10.35 -11.89 -9.51
CA CYS A 119 -8.92 -11.88 -9.77
C CYS A 119 -8.34 -13.30 -9.95
N ALA A 120 -8.63 -14.22 -9.02
CA ALA A 120 -8.19 -15.61 -9.11
C ALA A 120 -8.76 -16.32 -10.36
N VAL A 121 -10.04 -16.06 -10.70
CA VAL A 121 -10.69 -16.61 -11.90
C VAL A 121 -10.03 -16.10 -13.17
N ILE A 122 -9.71 -14.80 -13.24
CA ILE A 122 -9.05 -14.19 -14.40
C ILE A 122 -7.66 -14.80 -14.61
N PHE A 123 -6.87 -15.01 -13.55
CA PHE A 123 -5.56 -15.67 -13.67
C PHE A 123 -5.69 -17.10 -14.20
N VAL A 124 -6.65 -17.88 -13.70
CA VAL A 124 -6.90 -19.25 -14.19
C VAL A 124 -7.35 -19.23 -15.65
N ALA A 125 -8.25 -18.33 -16.01
CA ALA A 125 -8.73 -18.17 -17.38
C ALA A 125 -7.58 -17.81 -18.34
N MET A 126 -6.67 -16.94 -17.93
CA MET A 126 -5.53 -16.51 -18.74
C MET A 126 -4.57 -17.66 -19.09
N VAL A 127 -4.32 -18.60 -18.18
CA VAL A 127 -3.40 -19.73 -18.44
C VAL A 127 -4.08 -20.90 -19.15
N TRP A 128 -5.40 -21.03 -19.02
CA TRP A 128 -6.21 -22.03 -19.72
C TRP A 128 -6.71 -21.58 -21.09
N PHE A 129 -6.54 -20.30 -21.44
CA PHE A 129 -6.98 -19.78 -22.73
C PHE A 129 -6.26 -20.49 -23.90
N PRO A 130 -6.99 -20.97 -24.93
CA PRO A 130 -6.42 -21.71 -26.06
C PRO A 130 -5.85 -20.75 -27.11
N TYR A 131 -4.68 -20.15 -26.83
CA TYR A 131 -4.07 -19.16 -27.72
C TYR A 131 -3.69 -19.69 -29.11
N ASP A 132 -3.46 -21.00 -29.23
CA ASP A 132 -3.13 -21.77 -30.43
C ASP A 132 -4.34 -22.02 -31.36
N LYS A 133 -5.56 -21.83 -30.84
CA LYS A 133 -6.79 -22.04 -31.60
C LYS A 133 -7.42 -20.74 -32.10
N LEU A 134 -6.74 -19.61 -31.92
CA LEU A 134 -7.24 -18.31 -32.32
C LEU A 134 -7.36 -18.17 -33.85
N HIS A 135 -6.56 -18.91 -34.62
CA HIS A 135 -6.67 -18.97 -36.08
C HIS A 135 -8.08 -19.39 -36.56
N LEU A 136 -8.84 -20.15 -35.76
CA LEU A 136 -10.22 -20.54 -36.06
C LEU A 136 -11.19 -19.34 -36.06
N LEU A 137 -10.86 -18.26 -35.35
CA LEU A 137 -11.70 -17.06 -35.23
C LEU A 137 -11.28 -15.96 -36.19
N VAL A 138 -9.97 -15.76 -36.38
CA VAL A 138 -9.44 -14.63 -37.18
C VAL A 138 -8.89 -15.04 -38.54
N GLY A 139 -8.90 -16.34 -38.85
CA GLY A 139 -8.34 -16.90 -40.08
C GLY A 139 -6.81 -16.85 -40.14
N ASN A 140 -6.26 -17.27 -41.28
CA ASN A 140 -4.82 -17.38 -41.52
C ASN A 140 -4.23 -16.14 -42.24
N GLY A 141 -4.95 -15.02 -42.24
CA GLY A 141 -4.53 -13.79 -42.91
C GLY A 141 -3.43 -13.03 -42.16
N GLN A 142 -3.07 -11.86 -42.68
CA GLN A 142 -2.17 -10.92 -42.01
C GLN A 142 -2.93 -9.66 -41.56
N ILE A 143 -2.62 -9.18 -40.36
CA ILE A 143 -3.15 -7.95 -39.78
C ILE A 143 -1.95 -7.16 -39.23
N PHE A 144 -1.84 -5.87 -39.56
CA PHE A 144 -0.68 -5.03 -39.21
C PHE A 144 0.69 -5.61 -39.61
N GLY A 145 0.76 -6.33 -40.75
CA GLY A 145 2.00 -6.95 -41.23
C GLY A 145 2.48 -8.16 -40.42
N LYS A 146 1.65 -8.67 -39.49
CA LYS A 146 1.91 -9.90 -38.70
C LYS A 146 0.77 -10.89 -38.90
N ASN A 147 1.00 -12.17 -38.58
CA ASN A 147 -0.05 -13.20 -38.66
C ASN A 147 -1.26 -12.81 -37.82
N ALA A 148 -2.48 -12.96 -38.36
CA ALA A 148 -3.72 -12.59 -37.69
C ALA A 148 -3.88 -13.29 -36.33
N GLU A 149 -3.52 -14.57 -36.25
CA GLU A 149 -3.50 -15.36 -35.01
C GLU A 149 -2.61 -14.72 -33.93
N TYR A 150 -1.43 -14.23 -34.31
CA TYR A 150 -0.52 -13.57 -33.39
C TYR A 150 -1.09 -12.24 -32.86
N VAL A 151 -1.71 -11.45 -33.74
CA VAL A 151 -2.36 -10.18 -33.33
C VAL A 151 -3.55 -10.47 -32.39
N ALA A 152 -4.34 -11.50 -32.68
CA ALA A 152 -5.43 -11.93 -31.82
C ALA A 152 -4.93 -12.39 -30.44
N LYS A 153 -3.81 -13.13 -30.40
CA LYS A 153 -3.15 -13.54 -29.15
C LYS A 153 -2.76 -12.32 -28.31
N CYS A 154 -2.11 -11.31 -28.92
CA CYS A 154 -1.78 -10.06 -28.25
C CYS A 154 -3.01 -9.32 -27.72
N ALA A 155 -4.09 -9.24 -28.51
CA ALA A 155 -5.33 -8.59 -28.11
C ALA A 155 -6.00 -9.26 -26.91
N VAL A 156 -6.06 -10.61 -26.89
CA VAL A 156 -6.63 -11.36 -25.76
C VAL A 156 -5.79 -11.17 -24.50
N VAL A 157 -4.46 -11.25 -24.59
CA VAL A 157 -3.59 -11.01 -23.43
C VAL A 157 -3.74 -9.59 -22.90
N LEU A 158 -3.90 -8.60 -23.77
CA LEU A 158 -4.16 -7.21 -23.39
C LEU A 158 -5.50 -7.08 -22.66
N LEU A 159 -6.57 -7.72 -23.14
CA LEU A 159 -7.89 -7.69 -22.49
C LEU A 159 -7.85 -8.29 -21.08
N PHE A 160 -7.20 -9.45 -20.91
CA PHE A 160 -6.98 -10.02 -19.58
C PHE A 160 -6.19 -9.07 -18.68
N ASN A 161 -5.17 -8.42 -19.22
CA ASN A 161 -4.36 -7.47 -18.46
C ASN A 161 -5.13 -6.21 -18.07
N LEU A 162 -6.01 -5.68 -18.93
CA LEU A 162 -6.87 -4.55 -18.57
C LEU A 162 -7.83 -4.91 -17.44
N ALA A 163 -8.37 -6.14 -17.45
CA ALA A 163 -9.19 -6.64 -16.35
C ALA A 163 -8.37 -6.78 -15.06
N LEU A 164 -7.18 -7.39 -15.12
CA LEU A 164 -6.27 -7.49 -13.98
C LEU A 164 -5.85 -6.11 -13.46
N GLN A 165 -5.61 -5.14 -14.35
CA GLN A 165 -5.26 -3.78 -13.97
C GLN A 165 -6.32 -3.16 -13.05
N PHE A 166 -7.58 -3.55 -13.19
CA PHE A 166 -8.65 -3.17 -12.27
C PHE A 166 -8.75 -4.12 -11.07
N PHE A 167 -9.09 -5.39 -11.29
CA PHE A 167 -9.45 -6.33 -10.21
C PHE A 167 -8.28 -6.68 -9.29
N TYR A 168 -7.10 -6.97 -9.84
CA TYR A 168 -5.93 -7.35 -9.04
C TYR A 168 -5.46 -6.19 -8.18
N TYR A 169 -5.28 -5.00 -8.76
CA TYR A 169 -4.83 -3.85 -7.98
C TYR A 169 -5.87 -3.41 -6.96
N PHE A 170 -7.18 -3.53 -7.25
CA PHE A 170 -8.20 -3.27 -6.23
C PHE A 170 -8.10 -4.26 -5.07
N PHE A 171 -7.97 -5.55 -5.37
CA PHE A 171 -7.77 -6.56 -4.34
C PHE A 171 -6.53 -6.28 -3.50
N TYR A 172 -5.40 -5.98 -4.15
CA TYR A 172 -4.14 -5.66 -3.50
C TYR A 172 -4.26 -4.42 -2.59
N ASP A 173 -4.82 -3.32 -3.11
CA ASP A 173 -5.04 -2.09 -2.37
C ASP A 173 -5.95 -2.33 -1.17
N ALA A 174 -7.00 -3.13 -1.32
CA ALA A 174 -7.92 -3.47 -0.23
C ALA A 174 -7.24 -4.28 0.88
N TYR A 175 -6.41 -5.24 0.52
CA TYR A 175 -5.67 -6.06 1.50
C TYR A 175 -4.58 -5.26 2.21
N GLU A 176 -3.81 -4.45 1.49
CA GLU A 176 -2.72 -3.68 2.08
C GLU A 176 -3.21 -2.55 2.98
N ASN A 177 -4.31 -1.88 2.62
CA ASN A 177 -4.84 -0.79 3.43
C ASN A 177 -5.74 -1.26 4.59
N LEU A 178 -6.15 -2.53 4.64
CA LEU A 178 -7.03 -3.04 5.70
C LEU A 178 -6.45 -2.80 7.11
N ILE A 179 -5.15 -2.97 7.31
CA ILE A 179 -4.51 -2.75 8.62
C ILE A 179 -4.73 -1.34 9.16
N HIS A 180 -4.90 -0.34 8.28
CA HIS A 180 -5.09 1.04 8.70
C HIS A 180 -6.43 1.29 9.40
N VAL A 181 -7.43 0.43 9.16
CA VAL A 181 -8.81 0.55 9.68
C VAL A 181 -9.18 -0.50 10.74
N LEU A 182 -8.31 -1.50 10.98
CA LEU A 182 -8.55 -2.56 11.98
C LEU A 182 -8.33 -2.12 13.44
N SER A 183 -7.53 -1.07 13.66
CA SER A 183 -7.30 -0.49 14.99
C SER A 183 -7.08 1.03 14.94
N PRO A 184 -7.72 1.79 15.84
CA PRO A 184 -7.38 3.20 16.12
C PRO A 184 -5.97 3.39 16.69
N ASN A 185 -5.39 2.37 17.34
CA ASN A 185 -4.09 2.49 17.99
C ASN A 185 -2.94 2.29 16.97
N SER A 186 -2.14 3.34 16.78
CA SER A 186 -1.00 3.32 15.84
C SER A 186 0.07 2.27 16.20
N GLN A 187 0.36 2.09 17.49
CA GLN A 187 1.35 1.09 17.93
C GLN A 187 0.85 -0.33 17.68
N GLU A 188 -0.44 -0.58 17.91
CA GLU A 188 -1.06 -1.87 17.63
C GLU A 188 -1.03 -2.20 16.14
N ARG A 189 -1.34 -1.24 15.26
CA ARG A 189 -1.23 -1.42 13.80
C ARG A 189 0.18 -1.78 13.37
N ALA A 190 1.20 -1.15 13.95
CA ALA A 190 2.60 -1.44 13.65
C ALA A 190 3.03 -2.84 14.10
N ASP A 191 2.62 -3.26 15.30
CA ASP A 191 2.88 -4.60 15.82
C ASP A 191 2.24 -5.69 14.93
N VAL A 192 0.96 -5.50 14.60
CA VAL A 192 0.21 -6.44 13.76
C VAL A 192 0.75 -6.45 12.32
N ALA A 193 1.11 -5.30 11.76
CA ALA A 193 1.78 -5.24 10.45
C ALA A 193 3.09 -6.03 10.45
N SER A 194 3.90 -5.94 11.51
CA SER A 194 5.14 -6.70 11.62
C SER A 194 4.89 -8.21 11.65
N ILE A 195 3.91 -8.65 12.44
CA ILE A 195 3.50 -10.07 12.50
C ILE A 195 2.94 -10.53 11.14
N LYS A 196 2.07 -9.72 10.52
CA LYS A 196 1.52 -9.94 9.18
C LYS A 196 2.66 -10.13 8.16
N SER A 197 3.64 -9.22 8.12
CA SER A 197 4.73 -9.24 7.13
C SER A 197 5.60 -10.48 7.21
N ILE A 198 5.91 -10.93 8.43
CA ILE A 198 6.65 -12.17 8.62
C ILE A 198 5.81 -13.37 8.13
N ILE A 199 4.53 -13.43 8.47
CA ILE A 199 3.68 -14.60 8.17
C ILE A 199 3.28 -14.65 6.69
N TYR A 200 2.91 -13.55 6.04
CA TYR A 200 2.55 -13.63 4.62
C TYR A 200 3.78 -13.89 3.73
N SER A 201 5.01 -13.64 4.20
CA SER A 201 6.24 -13.91 3.43
C SER A 201 6.38 -15.38 3.04
N PHE A 202 5.68 -16.27 3.76
CA PHE A 202 5.57 -17.68 3.39
C PHE A 202 4.77 -17.89 2.08
N GLY A 203 3.88 -17.00 1.68
CA GLY A 203 3.12 -17.09 0.43
C GLY A 203 4.04 -17.18 -0.79
N PRO A 204 4.94 -16.20 -1.02
CA PRO A 204 5.97 -16.27 -2.05
C PRO A 204 6.90 -17.47 -1.92
N THR A 205 7.30 -17.87 -0.71
CA THR A 205 8.12 -19.07 -0.49
C THR A 205 7.40 -20.33 -0.99
N VAL A 206 6.13 -20.50 -0.63
CA VAL A 206 5.30 -21.63 -1.07
C VAL A 206 5.15 -21.61 -2.59
N TYR A 207 4.86 -20.45 -3.19
CA TYR A 207 4.78 -20.31 -4.64
C TYR A 207 6.09 -20.71 -5.35
N ASN A 208 7.23 -20.22 -4.87
CA ASN A 208 8.55 -20.51 -5.43
C ASN A 208 8.98 -21.97 -5.28
N ILE A 209 8.36 -22.74 -4.36
CA ILE A 209 8.58 -24.18 -4.23
C ILE A 209 7.62 -24.96 -5.12
N ILE A 210 6.34 -24.57 -5.15
CA ILE A 210 5.28 -25.28 -5.89
C ILE A 210 5.56 -25.28 -7.40
N ILE A 211 5.92 -24.14 -7.99
CA ILE A 211 6.09 -24.03 -9.45
C ILE A 211 7.21 -24.95 -9.96
N PRO A 212 8.44 -24.92 -9.41
CA PRO A 212 9.49 -25.87 -9.80
C PRO A 212 9.13 -27.33 -9.51
N ALA A 213 8.46 -27.60 -8.39
CA ALA A 213 8.09 -28.97 -8.01
C ALA A 213 7.09 -29.57 -9.01
N ILE A 214 6.08 -28.81 -9.43
CA ILE A 214 5.13 -29.24 -10.46
C ILE A 214 5.85 -29.49 -11.79
N ALA A 215 6.74 -28.57 -12.20
CA ALA A 215 7.54 -28.75 -13.41
C ALA A 215 8.36 -30.05 -13.37
N ALA A 216 9.00 -30.34 -12.24
CA ALA A 216 9.77 -31.57 -12.04
C ALA A 216 8.91 -32.84 -12.08
N ILE A 217 7.71 -32.82 -11.48
CA ILE A 217 6.78 -33.97 -11.46
C ILE A 217 6.28 -34.32 -12.87
N ILE A 218 6.00 -33.31 -13.70
CA ILE A 218 5.48 -33.50 -15.06
C ILE A 218 6.63 -33.71 -16.08
N GLY A 219 7.89 -33.53 -15.65
CA GLY A 219 9.06 -33.68 -16.51
C GLY A 219 9.25 -32.54 -17.50
N THR A 220 8.79 -31.33 -17.18
CA THR A 220 8.87 -30.14 -18.04
C THR A 220 9.70 -29.03 -17.40
N ASN A 221 9.98 -27.96 -18.15
CA ASN A 221 10.57 -26.75 -17.58
C ASN A 221 9.49 -25.85 -16.96
N GLN A 222 9.89 -24.95 -16.06
CA GLN A 222 9.03 -23.95 -15.41
C GLN A 222 8.39 -22.99 -16.41
N THR A 223 8.96 -22.86 -17.61
CA THR A 223 8.44 -22.02 -18.69
C THR A 223 7.33 -22.71 -19.51
N ASP A 224 6.95 -23.96 -19.21
CA ASP A 224 5.83 -24.62 -19.89
C ASP A 224 4.48 -24.17 -19.29
N ILE A 225 3.54 -23.78 -20.15
CA ILE A 225 2.18 -23.37 -19.76
C ILE A 225 1.43 -24.45 -18.97
N LYS A 226 1.74 -25.74 -19.19
CA LYS A 226 1.14 -26.88 -18.48
C LYS A 226 1.35 -26.80 -16.97
N VAL A 227 2.53 -26.33 -16.53
CA VAL A 227 2.86 -26.14 -15.11
C VAL A 227 1.87 -25.16 -14.47
N TYR A 228 1.62 -24.03 -15.14
CA TYR A 228 0.71 -23.00 -14.66
C TYR A 228 -0.76 -23.43 -14.73
N ARG A 229 -1.16 -24.20 -15.75
CA ARG A 229 -2.52 -24.76 -15.86
C ARG A 229 -2.90 -25.65 -14.68
N ILE A 230 -1.93 -26.34 -14.08
CA ILE A 230 -2.11 -27.18 -12.90
C ILE A 230 -1.98 -26.36 -11.61
N ALA A 231 -0.96 -25.51 -11.52
CA ALA A 231 -0.67 -24.75 -10.31
C ALA A 231 -1.76 -23.71 -9.98
N PHE A 232 -2.23 -22.96 -10.98
CA PHE A 232 -3.05 -21.77 -10.76
C PHE A 232 -4.43 -22.06 -10.18
N PRO A 233 -5.18 -23.09 -10.63
CA PRO A 233 -6.44 -23.45 -9.99
C PRO A 233 -6.27 -23.81 -8.51
N VAL A 234 -5.23 -24.57 -8.16
CA VAL A 234 -4.96 -24.99 -6.78
C VAL A 234 -4.60 -23.78 -5.91
N ILE A 235 -3.68 -22.94 -6.37
CA ILE A 235 -3.25 -21.73 -5.67
C ILE A 235 -4.42 -20.75 -5.53
N GLY A 236 -5.23 -20.56 -6.58
CA GLY A 236 -6.39 -19.67 -6.56
C GLY A 236 -7.47 -20.11 -5.58
N VAL A 237 -7.76 -21.42 -5.49
CA VAL A 237 -8.73 -21.97 -4.52
C VAL A 237 -8.21 -21.83 -3.09
N ILE A 238 -6.98 -22.26 -2.81
CA ILE A 238 -6.38 -22.14 -1.47
C ILE A 238 -6.28 -20.67 -1.05
N GLY A 239 -5.82 -19.80 -1.96
CA GLY A 239 -5.73 -18.37 -1.74
C GLY A 239 -7.07 -17.75 -1.37
N THR A 240 -8.12 -18.08 -2.13
CA THR A 240 -9.48 -17.58 -1.89
C THR A 240 -10.04 -18.06 -0.54
N LEU A 241 -9.84 -19.33 -0.19
CA LEU A 241 -10.30 -19.89 1.09
C LEU A 241 -9.61 -19.20 2.28
N LEU A 242 -8.31 -18.94 2.18
CA LEU A 242 -7.56 -18.24 3.22
C LEU A 242 -7.93 -16.75 3.31
N VAL A 243 -8.20 -16.08 2.19
CA VAL A 243 -8.75 -14.71 2.19
C VAL A 243 -10.14 -14.66 2.84
N PHE A 244 -10.96 -15.69 2.64
CA PHE A 244 -12.25 -15.81 3.33
C PHE A 244 -12.07 -15.88 4.85
N VAL A 245 -11.00 -16.51 5.37
CA VAL A 245 -10.68 -16.50 6.81
C VAL A 245 -10.43 -15.07 7.29
N VAL A 246 -9.76 -14.22 6.52
CA VAL A 246 -9.57 -12.80 6.84
C VAL A 246 -10.91 -12.08 6.88
N TYR A 247 -11.73 -12.26 5.83
CA TYR A 247 -13.03 -11.63 5.75
C TYR A 247 -13.94 -12.06 6.92
N ALA A 248 -14.02 -13.35 7.23
CA ALA A 248 -14.93 -13.86 8.26
C ALA A 248 -14.54 -13.46 9.68
N ASN A 249 -13.24 -13.21 9.94
CA ASN A 249 -12.75 -13.03 11.29
C ASN A 249 -12.23 -11.63 11.61
N THR A 250 -12.13 -10.71 10.64
CA THR A 250 -11.75 -9.32 10.91
C THR A 250 -12.96 -8.38 10.90
N GLN A 251 -12.91 -7.31 11.69
CA GLN A 251 -13.87 -6.21 11.67
C GLN A 251 -13.16 -4.87 11.62
N GLU A 252 -13.63 -3.97 10.76
CA GLU A 252 -13.13 -2.61 10.70
C GLU A 252 -13.69 -1.80 11.87
N LYS A 253 -12.80 -1.19 12.66
CA LYS A 253 -13.17 -0.52 13.91
C LYS A 253 -13.19 1.00 13.78
N ILE A 254 -12.50 1.52 12.78
CA ILE A 254 -12.58 2.93 12.39
C ILE A 254 -13.72 3.03 11.38
N ILE A 255 -14.96 3.09 11.87
CA ILE A 255 -16.09 3.52 11.05
C ILE A 255 -16.06 5.05 11.13
N GLN A 256 -15.69 5.70 10.03
CA GLN A 256 -15.69 7.16 9.93
C GLN A 256 -17.04 7.69 10.41
N ALA A 257 -17.03 8.75 11.23
CA ALA A 257 -18.25 9.36 11.74
C ALA A 257 -19.20 9.66 10.58
N LYS A 258 -20.46 9.18 10.69
CA LYS A 258 -21.50 9.37 9.67
C LYS A 258 -21.77 10.86 9.39
N THR A 259 -21.42 11.74 10.32
CA THR A 259 -21.79 13.15 10.36
C THR A 259 -20.99 14.10 9.46
N HIS A 260 -19.94 13.66 8.75
CA HIS A 260 -19.24 14.52 7.78
C HIS A 260 -18.64 13.74 6.60
N VAL A 261 -19.43 12.89 5.94
CA VAL A 261 -18.99 12.28 4.67
C VAL A 261 -19.37 13.20 3.51
N VAL A 262 -18.71 14.36 3.42
CA VAL A 262 -18.70 15.08 2.15
C VAL A 262 -17.93 14.20 1.16
N GLN A 263 -18.58 13.83 0.06
CA GLN A 263 -17.95 13.11 -1.03
C GLN A 263 -16.67 13.86 -1.44
N ILE A 264 -15.50 13.27 -1.19
CA ILE A 264 -14.25 13.92 -1.56
C ILE A 264 -14.13 13.83 -3.07
N LYS A 265 -14.33 14.96 -3.75
CA LYS A 265 -14.28 15.00 -5.20
C LYS A 265 -12.90 14.61 -5.70
N PHE A 266 -12.88 13.67 -6.65
CA PHE A 266 -11.64 13.15 -7.24
C PHE A 266 -10.63 14.25 -7.63
N SER A 267 -11.08 15.30 -8.32
CA SER A 267 -10.20 16.38 -8.79
C SER A 267 -9.56 17.19 -7.67
N ASP A 268 -10.23 17.29 -6.53
CA ASP A 268 -9.83 18.15 -5.44
C ASP A 268 -8.87 17.38 -4.54
N ALA A 269 -9.18 16.13 -4.19
CA ALA A 269 -8.22 15.24 -3.56
C ALA A 269 -6.94 15.06 -4.40
N PHE A 270 -7.09 14.86 -5.71
CA PHE A 270 -5.94 14.72 -6.60
C PHE A 270 -5.04 15.95 -6.54
N ARG A 271 -5.63 17.14 -6.57
CA ARG A 271 -4.90 18.40 -6.47
C ARG A 271 -4.21 18.57 -5.13
N GLU A 272 -4.87 18.23 -4.03
CA GLU A 272 -4.28 18.38 -2.70
C GLU A 272 -3.13 17.39 -2.46
N VAL A 273 -3.24 16.15 -2.94
CA VAL A 273 -2.13 15.19 -2.91
C VAL A 273 -1.00 15.65 -3.82
N ALA A 274 -1.29 16.20 -4.99
CA ALA A 274 -0.28 16.72 -5.91
C ALA A 274 0.49 17.95 -5.37
N LYS A 275 0.02 18.63 -4.32
CA LYS A 275 0.78 19.69 -3.63
C LYS A 275 1.73 19.14 -2.56
N ASN A 276 1.61 17.87 -2.20
CA ASN A 276 2.39 17.27 -1.12
C ASN A 276 3.85 17.04 -1.56
N LYS A 277 4.77 17.81 -0.97
CA LYS A 277 6.21 17.71 -1.32
C LYS A 277 6.80 16.33 -1.01
N TYR A 278 6.39 15.69 0.09
CA TYR A 278 6.93 14.40 0.51
C TYR A 278 6.47 13.28 -0.39
N PHE A 279 5.22 13.36 -0.87
CA PHE A 279 4.72 12.46 -1.89
C PHE A 279 5.61 12.47 -3.15
N TRP A 280 5.97 13.66 -3.67
CA TRP A 280 6.82 13.76 -4.85
C TRP A 280 8.23 13.23 -4.62
N ILE A 281 8.83 13.51 -3.46
CA ILE A 281 10.16 13.01 -3.11
C ILE A 281 10.20 11.47 -3.19
N ILE A 282 9.22 10.78 -2.61
CA ILE A 282 9.18 9.31 -2.59
C ILE A 282 8.77 8.73 -3.93
N SER A 283 7.81 9.37 -4.60
CA SER A 283 7.36 8.94 -5.91
C SER A 283 8.50 9.02 -6.93
N LEU A 284 9.28 10.10 -6.92
CA LEU A 284 10.47 10.24 -7.77
C LEU A 284 11.54 9.19 -7.46
N ALA A 285 11.77 8.87 -6.18
CA ALA A 285 12.71 7.79 -5.81
C ALA A 285 12.30 6.46 -6.44
N THR A 286 10.99 6.17 -6.44
CA THR A 286 10.43 4.95 -7.02
C THR A 286 10.51 4.95 -8.55
N TRP A 287 10.11 6.04 -9.21
CA TRP A 287 10.03 6.09 -10.67
C TRP A 287 11.40 6.13 -11.36
N ILE A 288 12.36 6.82 -10.76
CA ILE A 288 13.72 6.93 -11.29
C ILE A 288 14.56 5.70 -10.87
N GLY A 289 14.27 5.15 -9.69
CA GLY A 289 14.93 3.95 -9.16
C GLY A 289 14.61 2.65 -9.91
N PHE A 290 13.63 2.63 -10.82
CA PHE A 290 13.20 1.41 -11.52
C PHE A 290 14.33 0.62 -12.20
N LEU A 291 15.34 1.33 -12.74
CA LEU A 291 16.49 0.69 -13.39
C LEU A 291 17.29 -0.22 -12.45
N GLU A 292 17.16 -0.04 -11.13
CA GLU A 292 17.71 -0.95 -10.12
C GLU A 292 17.29 -2.41 -10.38
N THR A 293 16.08 -2.63 -10.89
CA THR A 293 15.55 -3.97 -11.19
C THR A 293 16.21 -4.67 -12.38
N ALA A 294 17.16 -4.03 -13.08
CA ALA A 294 17.88 -4.62 -14.21
C ALA A 294 18.61 -5.93 -13.87
N TYR A 295 18.97 -6.13 -12.60
CA TYR A 295 19.62 -7.37 -12.15
C TYR A 295 18.65 -8.55 -11.91
N ALA A 296 17.33 -8.34 -11.94
CA ALA A 296 16.34 -9.30 -11.46
C ALA A 296 16.44 -10.70 -12.12
N ASN A 297 16.80 -10.74 -13.40
CA ASN A 297 16.89 -11.99 -14.18
C ASN A 297 18.30 -12.62 -14.20
N ILE A 298 19.30 -12.02 -13.55
CA ILE A 298 20.71 -12.48 -13.64
C ILE A 298 20.86 -13.93 -13.18
N LEU A 299 20.31 -14.31 -12.02
CA LEU A 299 20.41 -15.69 -11.53
C LEU A 299 19.73 -16.68 -12.48
N TYR A 300 18.56 -16.29 -13.03
CA TYR A 300 17.84 -17.10 -14.00
C TYR A 300 18.67 -17.33 -15.26
N TRP A 301 19.30 -16.29 -15.80
CA TRP A 301 20.14 -16.40 -17.00
C TRP A 301 21.43 -17.16 -16.77
N LEU A 302 22.09 -16.96 -15.63
CA LEU A 302 23.29 -17.71 -15.25
C LEU A 302 23.04 -19.22 -15.23
N CYS A 303 21.89 -19.66 -14.70
CA CYS A 303 21.54 -21.08 -14.70
C CYS A 303 21.05 -21.56 -16.07
N ASN A 304 20.00 -20.94 -16.63
CA ASN A 304 19.27 -21.49 -17.77
C ASN A 304 19.97 -21.33 -19.13
N TYR A 305 20.79 -20.29 -19.29
CA TYR A 305 21.53 -20.03 -20.54
C TYR A 305 23.04 -20.14 -20.35
N GLY A 306 23.54 -19.69 -19.21
CA GLY A 306 24.96 -19.72 -18.87
C GLY A 306 25.49 -21.08 -18.42
N GLY A 307 24.61 -22.01 -18.02
CA GLY A 307 25.03 -23.33 -17.53
C GLY A 307 25.84 -23.27 -16.24
N ALA A 308 25.60 -22.28 -15.36
CA ALA A 308 26.38 -22.11 -14.13
C ALA A 308 26.03 -23.09 -13.01
N CYS A 309 24.88 -23.78 -13.09
CA CYS A 309 24.48 -24.84 -12.17
C CYS A 309 23.34 -25.69 -12.77
N SER A 310 23.02 -26.81 -12.11
CA SER A 310 21.87 -27.65 -12.47
C SER A 310 20.54 -27.06 -12.02
N GLN A 311 19.44 -27.48 -12.65
CA GLN A 311 18.08 -27.05 -12.26
C GLN A 311 17.75 -27.40 -10.80
N GLY A 312 18.17 -28.57 -10.31
CA GLY A 312 17.99 -28.94 -8.90
C GLY A 312 18.73 -28.00 -7.95
N THR A 313 19.97 -27.61 -8.30
CA THR A 313 20.74 -26.62 -7.54
C THR A 313 20.10 -25.23 -7.60
N TYR A 314 19.55 -24.85 -8.75
CA TYR A 314 18.89 -23.56 -8.94
C TYR A 314 17.65 -23.39 -8.06
N VAL A 315 16.87 -24.46 -7.86
CA VAL A 315 15.75 -24.46 -6.89
C VAL A 315 16.25 -24.17 -5.48
N ILE A 316 17.38 -24.75 -5.06
CA ILE A 316 17.98 -24.47 -3.74
C ILE A 316 18.45 -23.01 -3.68
N ILE A 317 19.17 -22.52 -4.70
CA ILE A 317 19.66 -21.14 -4.80
C ILE A 317 18.52 -20.13 -4.66
N THR A 318 17.45 -20.31 -5.43
CA THR A 318 16.29 -19.41 -5.42
C THR A 318 15.51 -19.48 -4.11
N THR A 319 15.43 -20.67 -3.48
CA THR A 319 14.81 -20.84 -2.17
C THR A 319 15.61 -20.13 -1.07
N VAL A 320 16.93 -20.30 -1.05
CA VAL A 320 17.82 -19.61 -0.09
C VAL A 320 17.78 -18.10 -0.31
N TYR A 321 17.87 -17.65 -1.55
CA TYR A 321 17.73 -16.23 -1.90
C TYR A 321 16.40 -15.65 -1.45
N GLY A 322 15.27 -16.36 -1.67
CA GLY A 322 13.95 -15.92 -1.22
C GLY A 322 13.80 -15.81 0.30
N ASN A 323 14.56 -16.60 1.08
CA ASN A 323 14.55 -16.52 2.54
C ASN A 323 15.25 -15.25 3.08
N ALA A 324 16.15 -14.63 2.31
CA ALA A 324 16.91 -13.44 2.73
C ALA A 324 16.00 -12.32 3.30
N SER A 325 14.83 -12.13 2.70
CA SER A 325 13.90 -11.08 3.10
C SER A 325 13.38 -11.22 4.53
N LEU A 326 13.23 -12.45 5.04
CA LEU A 326 12.80 -12.71 6.41
C LEU A 326 13.74 -12.05 7.42
N TRP A 327 15.05 -12.22 7.21
CA TRP A 327 16.08 -11.66 8.10
C TRP A 327 16.10 -10.13 8.08
N GLY A 328 15.93 -9.54 6.89
CA GLY A 328 15.81 -8.09 6.76
C GLY A 328 14.60 -7.53 7.51
N MET A 329 13.44 -8.16 7.36
CA MET A 329 12.21 -7.75 8.05
C MET A 329 12.32 -7.90 9.58
N LEU A 330 13.00 -8.93 10.09
CA LEU A 330 13.22 -9.09 11.52
C LEU A 330 14.17 -8.02 12.09
N LEU A 331 15.18 -7.60 11.33
CA LEU A 331 16.16 -6.62 11.75
C LEU A 331 15.66 -5.16 11.64
N ALA A 332 14.80 -4.86 10.67
CA ALA A 332 14.41 -3.48 10.39
C ALA A 332 13.78 -2.73 11.59
N PRO A 333 12.87 -3.30 12.40
CA PRO A 333 12.30 -2.60 13.55
C PRO A 333 13.36 -2.17 14.58
N PHE A 334 14.38 -3.01 14.80
CA PHE A 334 15.47 -2.68 15.71
C PHE A 334 16.31 -1.52 15.17
N CYS A 335 16.61 -1.55 13.88
CA CYS A 335 17.38 -0.50 13.21
C CYS A 335 16.62 0.84 13.19
N ILE A 336 15.33 0.81 12.87
CA ILE A 336 14.46 2.00 12.83
C ILE A 336 14.39 2.64 14.21
N ARG A 337 14.13 1.87 15.27
CA ARG A 337 14.09 2.39 16.66
C ARG A 337 15.41 3.00 17.13
N LYS A 338 16.54 2.56 16.57
CA LYS A 338 17.87 2.98 17.01
C LYS A 338 18.40 4.18 16.23
N TRP A 339 18.14 4.23 14.93
CA TRP A 339 18.76 5.20 14.02
C TRP A 339 17.76 6.12 13.30
N GLY A 340 16.46 5.83 13.42
CA GLY A 340 15.36 6.56 12.78
C GLY A 340 15.14 6.17 11.32
N LYS A 341 13.90 6.29 10.83
CA LYS A 341 13.49 5.87 9.48
C LYS A 341 14.38 6.42 8.36
N LYS A 342 14.64 7.74 8.34
CA LYS A 342 15.41 8.42 7.27
C LYS A 342 16.82 7.85 7.12
N ASN A 343 17.56 7.74 8.22
CA ASN A 343 18.95 7.29 8.17
C ASN A 343 19.05 5.83 7.77
N VAL A 344 18.12 5.00 8.28
CA VAL A 344 18.06 3.58 7.90
C VAL A 344 17.76 3.45 6.40
N GLN A 345 16.81 4.23 5.86
CA GLN A 345 16.52 4.22 4.42
C GLN A 345 17.72 4.61 3.55
N ILE A 346 18.44 5.68 3.92
CA ILE A 346 19.63 6.12 3.17
C ILE A 346 20.73 5.06 3.22
N VAL A 347 21.04 4.54 4.41
CA VAL A 347 22.11 3.54 4.58
C VAL A 347 21.78 2.24 3.86
N THR A 348 20.52 1.77 3.92
CA THR A 348 20.08 0.56 3.22
C THR A 348 20.17 0.74 1.70
N ASN A 349 19.75 1.89 1.16
CA ASN A 349 19.90 2.16 -0.27
C ASN A 349 21.38 2.29 -0.70
N LEU A 350 22.27 2.83 0.15
CA LEU A 350 23.71 2.86 -0.15
C LEU A 350 24.32 1.46 -0.18
N PHE A 351 23.98 0.59 0.78
CA PHE A 351 24.39 -0.82 0.75
C PHE A 351 23.87 -1.55 -0.49
N ASN A 352 22.67 -1.23 -0.94
CA ASN A 352 22.10 -1.78 -2.16
C ASN A 352 23.00 -1.52 -3.38
N ILE A 353 23.45 -0.26 -3.57
CA ILE A 353 24.41 0.11 -4.63
C ILE A 353 25.70 -0.70 -4.52
N ILE A 354 26.26 -0.81 -3.31
CA ILE A 354 27.51 -1.54 -3.07
C ILE A 354 27.35 -3.01 -3.47
N PHE A 355 26.29 -3.68 -3.00
CA PHE A 355 26.08 -5.10 -3.28
C PHE A 355 25.78 -5.38 -4.76
N ILE A 356 25.12 -4.45 -5.46
CA ILE A 356 24.94 -4.55 -6.91
C ILE A 356 26.30 -4.46 -7.60
N LEU A 357 27.12 -3.44 -7.28
CA LEU A 357 28.44 -3.26 -7.89
C LEU A 357 29.41 -4.42 -7.58
N CYS A 358 29.29 -5.05 -6.41
CA CYS A 358 30.07 -6.23 -6.05
C CYS A 358 29.83 -7.43 -6.99
N MET A 359 28.73 -7.46 -7.76
CA MET A 359 28.54 -8.51 -8.78
C MET A 359 29.46 -8.33 -9.99
N TYR A 360 29.83 -7.08 -10.32
CA TYR A 360 30.53 -6.74 -11.57
C TYR A 360 31.83 -7.53 -11.80
N PRO A 361 32.73 -7.70 -10.81
CA PRO A 361 33.99 -8.42 -11.02
C PRO A 361 33.79 -9.89 -11.44
N PHE A 362 32.70 -10.52 -11.02
CA PHE A 362 32.42 -11.92 -11.35
C PHE A 362 32.03 -12.15 -12.82
N PHE A 363 31.71 -11.08 -13.54
CA PHE A 363 31.38 -11.14 -14.98
C PHE A 363 32.55 -10.78 -15.88
N LEU A 364 33.74 -10.45 -15.35
CA LEU A 364 34.92 -10.11 -16.14
C LEU A 364 35.65 -11.32 -16.74
N GLY A 365 35.39 -12.53 -16.23
CA GLY A 365 35.96 -13.76 -16.76
C GLY A 365 35.35 -14.21 -18.09
N THR A 366 35.70 -15.43 -18.51
CA THR A 366 35.18 -16.13 -19.69
C THR A 366 34.58 -17.49 -19.28
N ALA A 367 33.83 -18.10 -20.19
CA ALA A 367 33.34 -19.46 -20.06
C ALA A 367 34.48 -20.47 -19.79
N GLY A 368 34.15 -21.55 -19.10
CA GLY A 368 35.01 -22.71 -18.90
C GLY A 368 35.27 -23.47 -20.19
N ALA A 369 36.12 -24.50 -20.10
CA ALA A 369 36.48 -25.34 -21.24
C ALA A 369 35.27 -26.12 -21.83
N ASP A 370 34.23 -26.33 -21.03
CA ASP A 370 32.95 -26.93 -21.39
C ASP A 370 31.96 -25.93 -22.03
N GLY A 371 32.38 -24.67 -22.22
CA GLY A 371 31.54 -23.60 -22.75
C GLY A 371 30.48 -23.08 -21.77
N ASN A 372 30.48 -23.55 -20.51
CA ASN A 372 29.58 -23.10 -19.45
C ASN A 372 30.23 -22.04 -18.57
N ILE A 373 29.43 -21.28 -17.82
CA ILE A 373 29.92 -20.37 -16.78
C ILE A 373 30.47 -21.19 -15.62
N LYS A 374 31.61 -20.77 -15.08
CA LYS A 374 32.24 -21.41 -13.91
C LYS A 374 31.29 -21.39 -12.70
N ASN A 375 31.09 -22.55 -12.07
CA ASN A 375 30.14 -22.71 -10.96
C ASN A 375 30.29 -21.71 -9.81
N TYR A 376 31.50 -21.22 -9.51
CA TYR A 376 31.66 -20.24 -8.42
C TYR A 376 30.96 -18.90 -8.70
N VAL A 377 30.76 -18.54 -9.98
CA VAL A 377 30.16 -17.26 -10.38
C VAL A 377 28.72 -17.15 -9.86
N ILE A 378 27.92 -18.20 -10.00
CA ILE A 378 26.52 -18.16 -9.52
C ILE A 378 26.43 -18.08 -7.99
N TRP A 379 27.33 -18.76 -7.27
CA TRP A 379 27.37 -18.69 -5.80
C TRP A 379 27.83 -17.32 -5.29
N ALA A 380 28.82 -16.71 -5.94
CA ALA A 380 29.28 -15.37 -5.62
C ALA A 380 28.20 -14.31 -5.89
N VAL A 381 27.56 -14.38 -7.07
CA VAL A 381 26.44 -13.50 -7.43
C VAL A 381 25.26 -13.71 -6.48
N MET A 382 24.93 -14.96 -6.12
CA MET A 382 23.90 -15.26 -5.14
C MET A 382 24.23 -14.63 -3.78
N ALA A 383 25.48 -14.69 -3.31
CA ALA A 383 25.87 -14.07 -2.05
C ALA A 383 25.68 -12.53 -2.07
N CYS A 384 26.08 -11.87 -3.16
CA CYS A 384 25.82 -10.44 -3.35
C CYS A 384 24.33 -10.12 -3.33
N LEU A 385 23.52 -10.88 -4.08
CA LEU A 385 22.08 -10.70 -4.14
C LEU A 385 21.40 -11.03 -2.81
N TYR A 386 21.87 -12.03 -2.06
CA TYR A 386 21.35 -12.37 -0.74
C TYR A 386 21.52 -11.20 0.23
N LEU A 387 22.73 -10.62 0.30
CA LEU A 387 22.98 -9.42 1.11
C LEU A 387 22.13 -8.23 0.65
N ASN A 388 21.99 -8.07 -0.66
CA ASN A 388 21.10 -7.06 -1.25
C ASN A 388 19.65 -7.26 -0.82
N ALA A 389 19.12 -8.48 -0.86
CA ALA A 389 17.75 -8.81 -0.48
C ALA A 389 17.49 -8.67 1.03
N VAL A 390 18.46 -8.98 1.88
CA VAL A 390 18.37 -8.70 3.34
C VAL A 390 18.18 -7.21 3.56
N VAL A 391 18.99 -6.38 2.90
CA VAL A 391 18.91 -4.92 3.05
C VAL A 391 17.66 -4.35 2.39
N GLY A 392 17.32 -4.81 1.19
CA GLY A 392 16.12 -4.41 0.44
C GLY A 392 14.83 -4.73 1.19
N ALA A 393 14.81 -5.79 1.99
CA ALA A 393 13.64 -6.16 2.78
C ALA A 393 13.29 -5.17 3.91
N PHE A 394 14.19 -4.24 4.27
CA PHE A 394 13.87 -3.12 5.16
C PHE A 394 12.79 -2.22 4.56
N ALA A 395 12.74 -2.11 3.22
CA ALA A 395 11.74 -1.32 2.51
C ALA A 395 10.31 -1.81 2.78
N HIS A 396 10.10 -3.11 3.08
CA HIS A 396 8.78 -3.63 3.42
C HIS A 396 8.23 -3.08 4.74
N ILE A 397 9.09 -2.56 5.62
CA ILE A 397 8.70 -1.94 6.89
C ILE A 397 8.80 -0.42 6.79
N LEU A 398 9.83 0.10 6.12
CA LEU A 398 10.03 1.53 5.93
C LEU A 398 8.96 2.14 5.01
N ASN A 399 8.67 1.54 3.86
CA ASN A 399 7.75 2.13 2.87
C ASN A 399 6.36 2.36 3.45
N PRO A 400 5.68 1.36 4.07
CA PRO A 400 4.36 1.59 4.65
C PRO A 400 4.39 2.62 5.79
N SER A 401 5.46 2.61 6.60
CA SER A 401 5.61 3.55 7.70
C SER A 401 5.80 4.99 7.23
N ILE A 402 6.62 5.20 6.20
CA ILE A 402 6.85 6.51 5.62
C ILE A 402 5.60 7.00 4.87
N GLN A 403 4.89 6.11 4.16
CA GLN A 403 3.62 6.46 3.51
C GLN A 403 2.56 6.92 4.52
N ALA A 404 2.52 6.32 5.72
CA ALA A 404 1.67 6.79 6.81
C ALA A 404 2.06 8.21 7.26
N ASP A 405 3.36 8.48 7.46
CA ASP A 405 3.86 9.80 7.87
C ASP A 405 3.47 10.90 6.85
N ILE A 406 3.49 10.59 5.56
CA ILE A 406 3.08 11.52 4.48
C ILE A 406 1.58 11.81 4.53
N ARG A 407 0.77 10.81 4.85
CA ARG A 407 -0.69 10.96 5.01
C ARG A 407 -1.02 11.78 6.26
N ASP A 408 -0.30 11.58 7.36
CA ASP A 408 -0.44 12.41 8.56
C ASP A 408 -0.09 13.88 8.26
N TYR A 409 0.98 14.13 7.49
CA TYR A 409 1.30 15.48 7.00
C TYR A 409 0.19 16.05 6.10
N GLN A 410 -0.40 15.23 5.23
CA GLN A 410 -1.52 15.65 4.37
C GLN A 410 -2.74 16.06 5.19
N GLN A 411 -3.10 15.25 6.18
CA GLN A 411 -4.20 15.53 7.09
C GLN A 411 -3.93 16.78 7.92
N TYR A 412 -2.70 16.97 8.40
CA TYR A 412 -2.29 18.19 9.09
C TYR A 412 -2.46 19.45 8.20
N LYS A 413 -2.14 19.35 6.91
CA LYS A 413 -2.24 20.48 5.97
C LYS A 413 -3.64 20.76 5.44
N THR A 414 -4.46 19.72 5.22
CA THR A 414 -5.79 19.86 4.60
C THR A 414 -6.94 19.81 5.60
N GLY A 415 -6.69 19.35 6.83
CA GLY A 415 -7.72 19.06 7.84
C GLY A 415 -8.53 17.80 7.54
N GLU A 416 -8.39 17.20 6.36
CA GLU A 416 -9.15 16.02 5.95
C GLU A 416 -8.22 14.84 5.70
N ARG A 417 -8.67 13.65 6.07
CA ARG A 417 -7.92 12.44 5.85
C ARG A 417 -8.14 11.93 4.43
N ILE A 418 -7.15 12.13 3.56
CA ILE A 418 -7.14 11.62 2.18
C ILE A 418 -6.28 10.35 2.13
N ASP A 419 -6.91 9.17 2.01
CA ASP A 419 -6.19 7.89 2.00
C ASP A 419 -6.03 7.31 0.57
N GLY A 420 -7.10 7.18 -0.22
CA GLY A 420 -7.08 6.47 -1.51
C GLY A 420 -6.38 7.20 -2.65
N MET A 421 -6.49 8.53 -2.70
CA MET A 421 -6.00 9.35 -3.81
C MET A 421 -4.47 9.33 -4.01
N PHE A 422 -3.70 8.99 -2.97
CA PHE A 422 -2.24 8.82 -3.09
C PHE A 422 -1.86 7.81 -4.17
N ALA A 423 -2.59 6.70 -4.29
CA ALA A 423 -2.35 5.71 -5.33
C ALA A 423 -2.65 6.27 -6.73
N ALA A 424 -3.70 7.08 -6.87
CA ALA A 424 -4.06 7.69 -8.16
C ALA A 424 -3.03 8.72 -8.61
N VAL A 425 -2.52 9.60 -7.73
CA VAL A 425 -1.45 10.55 -8.10
C VAL A 425 -0.14 9.80 -8.40
N ALA A 426 0.13 8.69 -7.71
CA ALA A 426 1.30 7.86 -7.99
C ALA A 426 1.30 7.28 -9.42
N THR A 427 0.12 7.11 -10.04
CA THR A 427 0.02 6.67 -11.43
C THR A 427 0.50 7.68 -12.46
N ILE A 428 0.62 8.98 -12.11
CA ILE A 428 1.20 10.00 -13.02
C ILE A 428 2.60 9.60 -13.45
N GLY A 429 3.41 9.12 -12.52
CA GLY A 429 4.74 8.65 -12.87
C GLY A 429 4.76 7.29 -13.53
N GLY A 430 3.61 6.65 -13.77
CA GLY A 430 3.50 5.59 -14.75
C GLY A 430 4.05 6.02 -16.11
N ILE A 431 3.88 7.28 -16.51
CA ILE A 431 4.48 7.83 -17.75
C ILE A 431 6.02 7.85 -17.65
N ILE A 432 6.56 8.26 -16.50
CA ILE A 432 8.00 8.26 -16.25
C ILE A 432 8.54 6.82 -16.26
N THR A 433 7.83 5.90 -15.62
CA THR A 433 8.13 4.47 -15.63
C THR A 433 8.04 3.86 -17.03
N LEU A 434 7.14 4.32 -17.90
CA LEU A 434 7.09 3.84 -19.29
C LEU A 434 8.33 4.23 -20.09
N ILE A 435 8.78 5.48 -19.95
CA ILE A 435 10.00 5.96 -20.60
C ILE A 435 11.20 5.16 -20.10
N THR A 436 11.31 4.93 -18.79
CA THR A 436 12.42 4.17 -18.21
C THR A 436 12.33 2.66 -18.48
N ALA A 437 11.12 2.10 -18.59
CA ALA A 437 10.91 0.67 -18.87
C ALA A 437 11.32 0.25 -20.27
N GLY A 438 11.35 1.17 -21.25
CA GLY A 438 11.87 0.91 -22.59
C GLY A 438 13.39 0.77 -22.65
N VAL A 439 14.11 1.26 -21.64
CA VAL A 439 15.58 1.24 -21.58
C VAL A 439 16.12 -0.19 -21.50
N LEU A 440 15.52 -1.06 -20.68
CA LEU A 440 16.03 -2.42 -20.49
C LEU A 440 15.88 -3.29 -21.76
N PRO A 441 14.71 -3.37 -22.42
CA PRO A 441 14.60 -4.09 -23.70
C PRO A 441 15.52 -3.52 -24.78
N ALA A 442 15.63 -2.19 -24.90
CA ALA A 442 16.52 -1.56 -25.88
C ALA A 442 18.00 -1.91 -25.63
N LEU A 443 18.43 -1.97 -24.37
CA LEU A 443 19.76 -2.43 -24.01
C LEU A 443 19.95 -3.92 -24.30
N GLN A 444 18.97 -4.75 -24.00
CA GLN A 444 19.01 -6.19 -24.28
C GLN A 444 19.15 -6.45 -25.79
N GLU A 445 18.36 -5.78 -26.63
CA GLU A 445 18.47 -5.86 -28.09
C GLU A 445 19.84 -5.37 -28.59
N LYS A 446 20.31 -4.21 -28.09
CA LYS A 446 21.62 -3.63 -28.46
C LYS A 446 22.79 -4.56 -28.13
N TYR A 447 22.68 -5.31 -27.04
CA TYR A 447 23.70 -6.27 -26.59
C TYR A 447 23.47 -7.69 -27.12
N GLY A 448 22.49 -7.90 -28.01
CA GLY A 448 22.41 -9.08 -28.84
C GLY A 448 21.20 -9.99 -28.61
N MET A 449 20.29 -9.68 -27.68
CA MET A 449 19.03 -10.42 -27.51
C MET A 449 18.04 -10.08 -28.63
N THR A 450 18.28 -10.62 -29.82
CA THR A 450 17.41 -10.46 -31.00
C THR A 450 17.15 -11.81 -31.66
N ALA A 451 16.02 -11.96 -32.35
CA ALA A 451 15.68 -13.20 -33.05
C ALA A 451 16.75 -13.60 -34.07
N LYS A 452 17.28 -12.62 -34.82
CA LYS A 452 18.35 -12.84 -35.83
C LYS A 452 19.63 -13.41 -35.21
N ILE A 453 20.02 -12.92 -34.04
CA ILE A 453 21.22 -13.42 -33.35
C ILE A 453 20.92 -14.78 -32.70
N ALA A 454 19.72 -14.98 -32.17
CA ALA A 454 19.28 -16.27 -31.65
C ALA A 454 19.32 -17.36 -32.73
N GLU A 455 18.84 -17.09 -33.94
CA GLU A 455 18.97 -18.00 -35.09
C GLU A 455 20.43 -18.34 -35.39
N LYS A 456 21.31 -17.33 -35.37
CA LYS A 456 22.75 -17.55 -35.59
C LYS A 456 23.36 -18.44 -34.50
N VAL A 457 23.04 -18.18 -33.24
CA VAL A 457 23.55 -18.94 -32.08
C VAL A 457 23.01 -20.37 -32.07
N THR A 458 21.74 -20.56 -32.39
CA THR A 458 21.09 -21.89 -32.41
C THR A 458 21.40 -22.69 -33.68
N SER A 459 22.00 -22.07 -34.69
CA SER A 459 22.56 -22.74 -35.87
C SER A 459 24.03 -23.14 -35.69
N ASP A 460 24.71 -22.65 -34.64
CA ASP A 460 26.10 -22.99 -34.35
C ASP A 460 26.19 -24.39 -33.74
N THR A 461 26.74 -25.35 -34.51
CA THR A 461 26.84 -26.76 -34.09
C THR A 461 27.72 -26.95 -32.86
N GLY A 462 28.73 -26.10 -32.66
CA GLY A 462 29.62 -26.17 -31.49
C GLY A 462 28.88 -25.76 -30.22
N LEU A 463 28.19 -24.61 -30.24
CA LEU A 463 27.36 -24.17 -29.13
C LEU A 463 26.20 -25.14 -28.85
N MET A 464 25.57 -25.66 -29.90
CA MET A 464 24.41 -26.54 -29.78
C MET A 464 24.73 -27.97 -29.33
N SER A 465 26.00 -28.37 -29.43
CA SER A 465 26.52 -29.62 -28.84
C SER A 465 26.75 -29.53 -27.33
N ARG A 466 26.75 -28.32 -26.76
CA ARG A 466 26.95 -28.10 -25.32
C ARG A 466 25.86 -28.77 -24.49
N VAL A 467 26.27 -29.31 -23.34
CA VAL A 467 25.38 -29.93 -22.35
C VAL A 467 25.35 -29.04 -21.10
N LEU A 468 24.14 -28.65 -20.68
CA LEU A 468 23.95 -27.89 -19.44
C LEU A 468 24.14 -28.79 -18.21
N PRO A 469 24.60 -28.27 -17.06
CA PRO A 469 24.81 -29.10 -15.87
C PRO A 469 23.54 -29.83 -15.43
N GLY A 470 23.65 -31.15 -15.23
CA GLY A 470 22.54 -32.01 -14.82
C GLY A 470 21.55 -32.37 -15.94
N ALA A 471 21.72 -31.84 -17.15
CA ALA A 471 20.98 -32.28 -18.33
C ALA A 471 21.62 -33.55 -18.91
N LYS A 472 20.78 -34.44 -19.48
CA LYS A 472 21.23 -35.65 -20.20
C LYS A 472 21.32 -35.46 -21.72
N GLN A 473 20.83 -34.32 -22.20
CA GLN A 473 20.64 -33.99 -23.60
C GLN A 473 21.48 -32.75 -23.96
N THR A 474 21.86 -32.63 -25.23
CA THR A 474 22.50 -31.42 -25.75
C THR A 474 21.47 -30.29 -25.88
N LEU A 475 21.95 -29.03 -25.99
CA LEU A 475 21.07 -27.89 -26.26
C LEU A 475 20.21 -28.11 -27.51
N SER A 476 20.76 -28.71 -28.57
CA SER A 476 20.00 -29.06 -29.79
C SER A 476 18.82 -29.98 -29.52
N GLN A 477 19.06 -31.06 -28.77
CA GLN A 477 18.02 -32.00 -28.40
C GLN A 477 16.96 -31.33 -27.52
N MET A 478 17.39 -30.51 -26.55
CA MET A 478 16.46 -29.76 -25.69
C MET A 478 15.56 -28.80 -26.48
N LEU A 479 16.12 -28.02 -27.42
CA LEU A 479 15.33 -27.10 -28.24
C LEU A 479 14.39 -27.83 -29.20
N THR A 480 14.81 -28.99 -29.71
CA THR A 480 13.98 -29.84 -30.59
C THR A 480 12.81 -30.43 -29.82
N ASP A 481 13.03 -30.91 -28.60
CA ASP A 481 11.97 -31.42 -27.72
C ASP A 481 10.98 -30.31 -27.34
N GLN A 482 11.47 -29.08 -27.13
CA GLN A 482 10.62 -27.91 -26.90
C GLN A 482 9.79 -27.56 -28.14
N LEU A 483 10.39 -27.60 -29.33
CA LEU A 483 9.69 -27.38 -30.60
C LEU A 483 8.59 -28.42 -30.82
N ALA A 484 8.84 -29.69 -30.52
CA ALA A 484 7.85 -30.76 -30.57
C ALA A 484 6.68 -30.54 -29.60
N ASN A 485 6.91 -29.80 -28.51
CA ASN A 485 5.88 -29.36 -27.56
C ASN A 485 5.25 -28.00 -27.92
N GLY A 486 5.50 -27.48 -29.12
CA GLY A 486 4.93 -26.22 -29.62
C GLY A 486 5.67 -24.95 -29.20
N GLN A 487 6.87 -25.07 -28.63
CA GLN A 487 7.70 -23.93 -28.21
C GLN A 487 8.90 -23.75 -29.15
N ASN A 488 8.79 -22.84 -30.12
CA ASN A 488 9.89 -22.55 -31.03
C ASN A 488 10.94 -21.62 -30.40
N ASN A 489 11.86 -22.21 -29.63
CA ASN A 489 12.95 -21.49 -28.99
C ASN A 489 14.20 -21.32 -29.88
N PHE A 490 14.22 -21.84 -31.11
CA PHE A 490 15.33 -21.59 -32.04
C PHE A 490 15.42 -20.11 -32.45
N VAL A 491 14.27 -19.45 -32.56
CA VAL A 491 14.16 -18.04 -32.99
C VAL A 491 13.87 -17.09 -31.82
N ASN A 492 13.80 -17.61 -30.58
CA ASN A 492 13.50 -16.79 -29.40
C ASN A 492 14.69 -15.88 -29.07
N PRO A 493 14.52 -14.55 -28.96
CA PRO A 493 15.60 -13.62 -28.62
C PRO A 493 16.42 -14.00 -27.38
N SER A 494 15.81 -14.70 -26.42
CA SER A 494 16.52 -15.17 -25.22
C SER A 494 17.52 -16.27 -25.49
N SER A 495 17.35 -17.05 -26.56
CA SER A 495 18.29 -18.11 -26.97
C SER A 495 19.62 -17.56 -27.46
N ALA A 496 19.70 -16.27 -27.80
CA ALA A 496 20.97 -15.58 -28.03
C ALA A 496 21.91 -15.67 -26.81
N LEU A 497 21.36 -15.79 -25.59
CA LEU A 497 22.12 -15.88 -24.34
C LEU A 497 22.90 -17.19 -24.19
N TYR A 498 22.67 -18.20 -25.03
CA TYR A 498 23.49 -19.43 -25.02
C TYR A 498 24.95 -19.15 -25.40
N ASP A 499 25.21 -18.09 -26.19
CA ASP A 499 26.56 -17.56 -26.39
C ASP A 499 27.00 -16.79 -25.13
N VAL A 500 27.75 -17.51 -24.29
CA VAL A 500 28.17 -17.01 -22.98
C VAL A 500 29.15 -15.85 -23.10
N ASN A 501 30.14 -15.96 -23.99
CA ASN A 501 31.27 -15.04 -24.03
C ASN A 501 30.93 -13.75 -24.75
N ASN A 502 30.19 -13.83 -25.86
CA ASN A 502 29.96 -12.66 -26.71
C ASN A 502 28.67 -11.91 -26.39
N ILE A 503 27.70 -12.58 -25.74
CA ILE A 503 26.37 -12.01 -25.50
C ILE A 503 26.07 -11.96 -24.00
N LEU A 504 26.00 -13.12 -23.33
CA LEU A 504 25.56 -13.17 -21.94
C LEU A 504 26.45 -12.35 -21.00
N LEU A 505 27.76 -12.60 -20.96
CA LEU A 505 28.66 -11.90 -20.03
C LEU A 505 28.72 -10.38 -20.30
N PRO A 506 28.84 -9.88 -21.54
CA PRO A 506 28.73 -8.45 -21.84
C PRO A 506 27.41 -7.83 -21.41
N LEU A 507 26.29 -8.53 -21.64
CA LEU A 507 24.97 -8.08 -21.22
C LEU A 507 24.86 -8.00 -19.69
N LEU A 508 25.35 -9.00 -18.96
CA LEU A 508 25.35 -8.99 -17.50
C LEU A 508 26.14 -7.81 -16.92
N ARG A 509 27.31 -7.48 -17.50
CA ARG A 509 28.13 -6.32 -17.09
C ARG A 509 27.35 -5.01 -17.22
N ILE A 510 26.70 -4.77 -18.36
CA ILE A 510 25.95 -3.52 -18.56
C ILE A 510 24.72 -3.46 -17.66
N LEU A 511 24.03 -4.58 -17.42
CA LEU A 511 22.87 -4.61 -16.53
C LEU A 511 23.25 -4.32 -15.07
N VAL A 512 24.42 -4.76 -14.60
CA VAL A 512 24.92 -4.39 -13.27
C VAL A 512 25.18 -2.88 -13.17
N ILE A 513 25.80 -2.28 -14.19
CA ILE A 513 26.05 -0.82 -14.20
C ILE A 513 24.73 -0.05 -14.20
N VAL A 514 23.79 -0.45 -15.06
CA VAL A 514 22.46 0.19 -15.15
C VAL A 514 21.68 0.03 -13.85
N ALA A 515 21.74 -1.14 -13.21
CA ALA A 515 21.16 -1.36 -11.90
C ALA A 515 21.79 -0.46 -10.83
N ALA A 516 23.12 -0.32 -10.82
CA ALA A 516 23.81 0.55 -9.87
C ALA A 516 23.45 2.03 -10.08
N VAL A 517 23.31 2.48 -11.33
CA VAL A 517 22.82 3.83 -11.66
C VAL A 517 21.39 4.00 -11.16
N GLY A 518 20.50 3.04 -11.42
CA GLY A 518 19.13 3.05 -10.91
C GLY A 518 19.06 3.15 -9.38
N ALA A 519 19.83 2.31 -8.69
CA ALA A 519 19.93 2.34 -7.24
C ALA A 519 20.48 3.67 -6.71
N THR A 520 21.43 4.29 -7.42
CA THR A 520 21.97 5.62 -7.07
C THR A 520 20.90 6.70 -7.21
N LEU A 521 20.14 6.67 -8.32
CA LEU A 521 19.05 7.61 -8.55
C LEU A 521 17.91 7.47 -7.53
N ASN A 522 17.69 6.26 -6.99
CA ASN A 522 16.75 5.99 -5.91
C ASN A 522 17.14 6.72 -4.59
N VAL A 523 18.44 6.89 -4.32
CA VAL A 523 18.91 7.57 -3.09
C VAL A 523 18.70 9.09 -3.14
N ILE A 524 18.87 9.71 -4.31
CA ILE A 524 18.96 11.17 -4.46
C ILE A 524 17.77 11.91 -3.80
N PRO A 525 16.50 11.52 -4.02
CA PRO A 525 15.37 12.23 -3.43
C PRO A 525 15.37 12.22 -1.90
N PHE A 526 15.93 11.18 -1.25
CA PHE A 526 15.97 11.09 0.21
C PHE A 526 16.89 12.13 0.86
N PHE A 527 17.81 12.76 0.11
CA PHE A 527 18.55 13.92 0.62
C PHE A 527 17.65 15.15 0.81
N PHE A 528 16.60 15.28 0.00
CA PHE A 528 15.58 16.35 0.12
C PHE A 528 14.45 15.98 1.08
N TYR A 529 14.41 14.74 1.58
CA TYR A 529 13.43 14.28 2.55
C TYR A 529 13.75 14.81 3.95
N ASP A 530 12.98 15.79 4.42
CA ASP A 530 13.17 16.45 5.73
C ASP A 530 12.12 16.09 6.79
N LEU A 531 11.26 15.10 6.54
CA LEU A 531 10.25 14.61 7.49
C LEU A 531 10.90 13.64 8.48
N SER A 532 11.39 14.19 9.60
CA SER A 532 11.93 13.41 10.71
C SER A 532 10.81 12.80 11.56
N GLU A 533 11.16 11.80 12.37
CA GLU A 533 10.23 11.24 13.37
C GLU A 533 9.70 12.31 14.32
N ARG A 534 10.53 13.30 14.67
CA ARG A 534 10.11 14.43 15.51
C ARG A 534 9.00 15.25 14.86
N LYS A 535 9.19 15.68 13.61
CA LYS A 535 8.16 16.42 12.85
C LYS A 535 6.86 15.63 12.72
N GLN A 536 6.98 14.32 12.48
CA GLN A 536 5.81 13.45 12.39
C GLN A 536 5.07 13.37 13.73
N LYS A 537 5.77 13.18 14.85
CA LYS A 537 5.16 13.21 16.19
C LYS A 537 4.47 14.55 16.47
N SER A 538 5.07 15.67 16.04
CA SER A 538 4.46 17.01 16.14
C SER A 538 3.14 17.08 15.37
N TYR A 539 3.09 16.62 14.12
CA TYR A 539 1.84 16.59 13.34
C TYR A 539 0.77 15.72 14.01
N VAL A 540 1.15 14.54 14.50
CA VAL A 540 0.20 13.64 15.18
C VAL A 540 -0.37 14.28 16.45
N ARG A 541 0.44 14.94 17.27
CA ARG A 541 -0.05 15.61 18.49
C ARG A 541 -0.98 16.78 18.17
N VAL A 542 -0.64 17.59 17.17
CA VAL A 542 -1.52 18.66 16.72
C VAL A 542 -2.85 18.12 16.18
N LEU A 543 -2.82 17.03 15.43
CA LEU A 543 -4.03 16.38 14.94
C LEU A 543 -4.92 15.87 16.09
N LYS A 544 -4.32 15.35 17.18
CA LYS A 544 -5.06 14.99 18.39
C LYS A 544 -5.73 16.20 19.04
N VAL A 545 -4.98 17.31 19.20
CA VAL A 545 -5.53 18.56 19.77
C VAL A 545 -6.72 19.06 18.94
N ARG A 546 -6.58 19.09 17.60
CA ARG A 546 -7.68 19.48 16.70
C ARG A 546 -8.90 18.58 16.83
N ALA A 547 -8.70 17.26 16.85
CA ALA A 547 -9.80 16.30 16.95
C ALA A 547 -10.62 16.51 18.23
N VAL A 548 -9.94 16.78 19.34
CA VAL A 548 -10.61 17.00 20.62
C VAL A 548 -11.44 18.29 20.63
N PHE A 549 -10.91 19.38 20.07
CA PHE A 549 -11.69 20.61 19.89
C PHE A 549 -12.88 20.43 18.94
N GLU A 550 -12.74 19.63 17.89
CA GLU A 550 -13.84 19.27 16.99
C GLU A 550 -14.89 18.41 17.71
N ASP A 551 -14.49 17.45 18.55
CA ASP A 551 -15.40 16.61 19.33
C ASP A 551 -16.17 17.43 20.39
N TYR A 552 -15.51 18.43 21.01
CA TYR A 552 -16.17 19.36 21.93
C TYR A 552 -17.26 20.17 21.23
N GLY A 553 -16.93 20.84 20.13
CA GLY A 553 -17.90 21.65 19.36
C GLY A 553 -19.09 20.83 18.82
N ASN A 554 -18.91 19.51 18.66
CA ASN A 554 -19.95 18.59 18.21
C ASN A 554 -20.71 17.88 19.35
N ASN A 555 -20.48 18.24 20.63
CA ASN A 555 -21.06 17.57 21.80
C ASN A 555 -20.79 16.04 21.84
N ALA A 556 -19.65 15.59 21.30
CA ALA A 556 -19.28 14.19 21.16
C ALA A 556 -18.10 13.76 22.04
N MET A 557 -17.57 14.69 22.85
CA MET A 557 -16.37 14.51 23.66
C MET A 557 -16.60 13.56 24.85
N LYS A 558 -15.65 12.66 25.11
CA LYS A 558 -15.69 11.76 26.28
C LYS A 558 -14.77 12.29 27.37
N ASP A 559 -15.08 11.92 28.62
CA ASP A 559 -14.28 12.28 29.80
C ASP A 559 -12.79 11.93 29.63
N LYS A 560 -12.48 10.77 29.06
CA LYS A 560 -11.09 10.36 28.79
C LYS A 560 -10.37 11.28 27.80
N ASP A 561 -11.09 11.76 26.79
CA ASP A 561 -10.52 12.61 25.74
C ASP A 561 -10.25 14.03 26.27
N ILE A 562 -11.08 14.52 27.21
CA ILE A 562 -10.84 15.74 28.00
C ILE A 562 -9.52 15.62 28.77
N VAL A 563 -9.35 14.53 29.53
CA VAL A 563 -8.16 14.30 30.35
C VAL A 563 -6.90 14.21 29.49
N GLU A 564 -6.92 13.40 28.43
CA GLU A 564 -5.75 13.22 27.54
C GLU A 564 -5.36 14.55 26.87
N MET A 565 -6.34 15.38 26.50
CA MET A 565 -6.08 16.67 25.86
C MET A 565 -5.51 17.70 26.83
N ILE A 566 -6.11 17.88 28.01
CA ILE A 566 -5.63 18.86 28.99
C ILE A 566 -4.27 18.46 29.53
N ASP A 567 -4.03 17.17 29.79
CA ASP A 567 -2.69 16.67 30.15
C ASP A 567 -1.67 16.98 29.06
N LEU A 568 -2.03 16.76 27.79
CA LEU A 568 -1.16 17.06 26.65
C LEU A 568 -0.89 18.57 26.53
N VAL A 569 -1.91 19.42 26.68
CA VAL A 569 -1.78 20.88 26.60
C VAL A 569 -0.94 21.42 27.75
N ASN A 570 -1.20 20.99 28.99
CA ASN A 570 -0.46 21.41 30.16
C ASN A 570 1.00 20.99 30.05
N ASN A 571 1.25 19.72 29.69
CA ASN A 571 2.60 19.25 29.45
C ASN A 571 3.27 20.02 28.31
N ALA A 572 2.56 20.32 27.23
CA ALA A 572 3.12 21.10 26.12
C ALA A 572 3.48 22.53 26.55
N LYS A 573 2.63 23.20 27.33
CA LYS A 573 2.92 24.55 27.88
C LYS A 573 4.14 24.53 28.80
N GLU A 574 4.24 23.54 29.69
CA GLU A 574 5.39 23.36 30.59
C GLU A 574 6.69 23.06 29.83
N MET A 575 6.64 22.09 28.92
CA MET A 575 7.81 21.63 28.18
C MET A 575 8.26 22.64 27.12
N ALA A 576 7.37 23.45 26.55
CA ALA A 576 7.73 24.45 25.54
C ALA A 576 8.66 25.54 26.09
N VAL A 577 8.55 25.87 27.38
CA VAL A 577 9.42 26.85 28.05
C VAL A 577 10.64 26.22 28.73
N ALA A 578 10.73 24.89 28.77
CA ALA A 578 11.85 24.20 29.40
C ALA A 578 13.15 24.36 28.59
N THR A 579 14.28 24.39 29.30
CA THR A 579 15.61 24.57 28.69
C THR A 579 16.16 23.24 28.17
N PRO A 580 16.58 23.15 26.89
CA PRO A 580 17.20 21.95 26.36
C PRO A 580 18.49 21.58 27.10
N LYS A 581 18.64 20.30 27.42
CA LYS A 581 19.86 19.74 28.03
C LYS A 581 20.98 19.62 27.00
N LYS A 582 22.22 19.82 27.42
CA LYS A 582 23.38 19.66 26.54
C LYS A 582 23.65 18.17 26.29
N LEU A 583 23.60 17.76 25.02
CA LEU A 583 23.84 16.38 24.62
C LEU A 583 25.33 16.13 24.37
N ASP A 584 26.00 15.38 25.26
CA ASP A 584 27.38 14.94 25.04
C ASP A 584 27.50 13.40 25.10
N LYS A 585 27.99 12.79 24.01
CA LYS A 585 28.21 11.34 23.93
C LYS A 585 29.45 10.88 24.69
N SER A 586 30.34 11.79 25.08
CA SER A 586 31.51 11.48 25.92
C SER A 586 31.09 10.99 27.32
N SER A 587 29.94 11.47 27.81
CA SER A 587 29.35 11.19 29.13
C SER A 587 29.21 9.71 29.49
N TYR A 588 29.04 8.82 28.50
CA TYR A 588 28.97 7.38 28.73
C TYR A 588 30.07 6.59 27.99
N LYS A 589 30.70 7.14 26.95
CA LYS A 589 31.69 6.40 26.15
C LYS A 589 32.99 6.12 26.93
N GLY A 590 33.36 6.99 27.88
CA GLY A 590 34.57 6.85 28.70
C GLY A 590 34.43 5.90 29.90
N ILE A 591 33.22 5.48 30.26
CA ILE A 591 32.99 4.64 31.46
C ILE A 591 33.41 3.21 31.16
N SER A 592 34.41 2.67 31.85
CA SER A 592 34.91 1.29 31.68
C SER A 592 33.94 0.24 32.22
N ASP A 593 33.23 0.53 33.33
CA ASP A 593 32.24 -0.38 33.89
C ASP A 593 30.99 -0.53 33.00
N LYS A 594 30.56 -1.78 32.80
CA LYS A 594 29.47 -2.11 31.86
C LYS A 594 28.09 -1.66 32.36
N ASN A 595 27.84 -1.73 33.67
CA ASN A 595 26.55 -1.37 34.26
C ASN A 595 26.41 0.15 34.35
N ALA A 596 27.43 0.83 34.85
CA ALA A 596 27.48 2.29 34.88
C ALA A 596 27.43 2.91 33.47
N ARG A 597 28.10 2.31 32.48
CA ARG A 597 27.97 2.72 31.06
C ARG A 597 26.54 2.57 30.55
N LYS A 598 25.83 1.50 30.95
CA LYS A 598 24.44 1.26 30.54
C LYS A 598 23.51 2.30 31.16
N GLU A 599 23.69 2.63 32.43
CA GLU A 599 22.92 3.66 33.14
C GLU A 599 23.18 5.06 32.58
N ALA A 600 24.43 5.45 32.39
CA ALA A 600 24.79 6.73 31.78
C ALA A 600 24.25 6.86 30.35
N LYS A 601 24.26 5.76 29.58
CA LYS A 601 23.64 5.73 28.25
C LYS A 601 22.11 5.86 28.31
N LYS A 602 21.47 5.31 29.34
CA LYS A 602 20.03 5.48 29.59
C LYS A 602 19.71 6.93 29.95
N ALA A 603 20.52 7.57 30.79
CA ALA A 603 20.39 8.99 31.13
C ALA A 603 20.56 9.88 29.90
N TYR A 604 21.60 9.67 29.10
CA TYR A 604 21.79 10.37 27.83
C TYR A 604 20.58 10.23 26.90
N LYS A 605 20.00 9.03 26.80
CA LYS A 605 18.80 8.81 25.98
C LYS A 605 17.60 9.59 26.54
N ALA A 606 17.41 9.60 27.85
CA ALA A 606 16.37 10.39 28.49
C ALA A 606 16.53 11.90 28.22
N ASP A 607 17.77 12.41 28.19
CA ASP A 607 18.04 13.81 27.86
C ASP A 607 17.75 14.12 26.38
N VAL A 608 18.03 13.18 25.47
CA VAL A 608 17.62 13.30 24.05
C VAL A 608 16.10 13.34 23.93
N ASP A 609 15.41 12.40 24.58
CA ASP A 609 13.95 12.31 24.55
C ASP A 609 13.32 13.57 25.17
N PHE A 610 13.91 14.12 26.25
CA PHE A 610 13.50 15.37 26.88
C PHE A 610 13.63 16.57 25.93
N ASN A 611 14.77 16.71 25.22
CA ASN A 611 14.95 17.79 24.25
C ASN A 611 14.00 17.69 23.05
N GLU A 612 13.74 16.46 22.58
CA GLU A 612 12.74 16.21 21.55
C GLU A 612 11.33 16.61 22.01
N GLU A 613 10.99 16.31 23.27
CA GLU A 613 9.73 16.68 23.88
C GLU A 613 9.52 18.20 23.94
N ILE A 614 10.58 18.97 24.25
CA ILE A 614 10.56 20.44 24.21
C ILE A 614 10.19 20.94 22.80
N GLU A 615 10.89 20.46 21.77
CA GLU A 615 10.64 20.89 20.38
C GLU A 615 9.21 20.55 19.92
N ILE A 616 8.74 19.33 20.23
CA ILE A 616 7.38 18.91 19.88
C ILE A 616 6.34 19.77 20.62
N SER A 617 6.59 20.07 21.89
CA SER A 617 5.70 20.87 22.72
C SER A 617 5.58 22.31 22.24
N LYS A 618 6.70 22.93 21.79
CA LYS A 618 6.67 24.25 21.13
C LYS A 618 5.74 24.25 19.92
N PHE A 619 5.82 23.21 19.09
CA PHE A 619 4.94 23.08 17.92
C PHE A 619 3.45 22.95 18.29
N VAL A 620 3.14 22.29 19.40
CA VAL A 620 1.76 22.20 19.90
C VAL A 620 1.27 23.55 20.43
N VAL A 621 2.12 24.28 21.15
CA VAL A 621 1.80 25.63 21.64
C VAL A 621 1.60 26.62 20.48
N ASP A 622 2.43 26.54 19.43
CA ASP A 622 2.28 27.35 18.22
C ASP A 622 0.92 27.08 17.53
N GLU A 623 0.45 25.84 17.55
CA GLU A 623 -0.87 25.49 17.03
C GLU A 623 -2.00 26.04 17.91
N LEU A 624 -1.88 25.96 19.24
CA LEU A 624 -2.87 26.53 20.17
C LEU A 624 -3.00 28.05 19.96
N ASN A 625 -1.88 28.72 19.74
CA ASN A 625 -1.82 30.18 19.56
C ASN A 625 -1.93 30.60 18.09
N LYS A 626 -2.24 29.70 17.15
CA LYS A 626 -2.18 29.99 15.71
C LYS A 626 -3.09 31.15 15.30
N PHE A 627 -4.21 31.33 16.01
CA PHE A 627 -5.16 32.41 15.77
C PHE A 627 -4.79 33.73 16.46
N ASP A 628 -3.86 33.70 17.41
CA ASP A 628 -3.37 34.90 18.12
C ASP A 628 -2.27 35.63 17.33
N THR A 629 -1.65 34.93 16.38
CA THR A 629 -0.68 35.51 15.45
C THR A 629 -1.33 36.54 14.53
N ASP A 630 -0.55 37.51 14.04
CA ASP A 630 -1.04 38.55 13.12
C ASP A 630 -1.69 37.94 11.85
N LEU A 631 -1.07 36.90 11.30
CA LEU A 631 -1.63 36.15 10.17
C LEU A 631 -2.92 35.40 10.55
N GLY A 632 -2.99 34.85 11.76
CA GLY A 632 -4.17 34.17 12.30
C GLY A 632 -5.36 35.12 12.41
N LYS A 633 -5.17 36.27 13.06
CA LYS A 633 -6.18 37.33 13.19
C LYS A 633 -6.66 37.82 11.83
N LYS A 634 -5.73 38.06 10.90
CA LYS A 634 -6.07 38.46 9.53
C LYS A 634 -6.87 37.41 8.77
N LYS A 635 -6.58 36.12 8.97
CA LYS A 635 -7.37 35.03 8.38
C LYS A 635 -8.79 34.99 8.92
N VAL A 636 -8.95 35.14 10.24
CA VAL A 636 -10.26 35.18 10.89
C VAL A 636 -11.07 36.35 10.35
N GLU A 637 -10.49 37.55 10.29
CA GLU A 637 -11.15 38.75 9.74
C GLU A 637 -11.60 38.54 8.27
N VAL A 638 -10.69 38.06 7.41
CA VAL A 638 -11.00 37.82 5.99
C VAL A 638 -12.09 36.76 5.84
N TYR A 639 -12.05 35.68 6.62
CA TYR A 639 -13.08 34.65 6.56
C TYR A 639 -14.41 35.10 7.16
N GLN A 640 -14.40 35.95 8.19
CA GLN A 640 -15.61 36.58 8.72
C GLN A 640 -16.28 37.42 7.64
N ASN A 641 -15.52 38.27 6.93
CA ASN A 641 -16.04 39.04 5.80
C ASN A 641 -16.65 38.15 4.69
N VAL A 642 -16.07 36.97 4.44
CA VAL A 642 -16.63 36.00 3.48
C VAL A 642 -17.93 35.37 4.00
N LEU A 643 -18.02 35.11 5.30
CA LEU A 643 -19.23 34.57 5.94
C LEU A 643 -20.35 35.61 5.97
N ASP A 644 -20.03 36.85 6.30
CA ASP A 644 -20.96 37.99 6.37
C ASP A 644 -21.55 38.33 5.00
N ALA A 645 -20.72 38.25 3.95
CA ALA A 645 -21.20 38.35 2.56
C ALA A 645 -22.11 37.19 2.15
N GLY A 646 -22.09 36.07 2.89
CA GLY A 646 -22.90 34.90 2.68
C GLY A 646 -22.74 34.26 1.30
N LEU A 647 -23.75 33.48 0.90
CA LEU A 647 -23.81 32.89 -0.44
C LEU A 647 -24.01 33.96 -1.52
N ASP A 648 -24.61 35.11 -1.18
CA ASP A 648 -24.86 36.21 -2.12
C ASP A 648 -23.58 36.90 -2.58
N GLY A 649 -22.54 36.94 -1.73
CA GLY A 649 -21.20 37.36 -2.12
C GLY A 649 -20.61 36.54 -3.27
N ILE A 650 -21.04 35.27 -3.43
CA ILE A 650 -20.63 34.41 -4.54
C ILE A 650 -21.54 34.61 -5.75
N LYS A 651 -22.86 34.77 -5.53
CA LYS A 651 -23.84 35.02 -6.61
C LYS A 651 -23.55 36.33 -7.35
N ASN A 652 -23.17 37.35 -6.61
CA ASN A 652 -22.95 38.72 -7.11
C ASN A 652 -21.53 38.94 -7.64
N ALA A 653 -20.57 38.05 -7.34
CA ALA A 653 -19.19 38.18 -7.79
C ALA A 653 -19.01 37.82 -9.27
N SER A 654 -18.39 38.71 -10.04
CA SER A 654 -18.04 38.43 -11.42
C SER A 654 -16.74 37.61 -11.54
N LEU A 655 -16.61 36.86 -12.62
CA LEU A 655 -15.37 36.13 -12.92
C LEU A 655 -14.18 37.09 -13.15
N ALA A 656 -14.45 38.33 -13.59
CA ALA A 656 -13.43 39.35 -13.81
C ALA A 656 -12.87 39.85 -12.48
N GLU A 657 -13.73 40.17 -11.51
CA GLU A 657 -13.33 40.60 -10.16
C GLU A 657 -12.52 39.51 -9.44
N ALA A 658 -13.01 38.25 -9.45
CA ALA A 658 -12.30 37.15 -8.83
C ALA A 658 -10.90 36.89 -9.45
N LYS A 659 -10.76 37.09 -10.77
CA LYS A 659 -9.46 37.05 -11.44
C LYS A 659 -8.58 38.26 -11.11
N GLY A 660 -9.18 39.42 -10.92
CA GLY A 660 -8.54 40.65 -10.45
C GLY A 660 -7.93 40.44 -9.06
N GLU A 661 -8.69 39.93 -8.10
CA GLU A 661 -8.20 39.56 -6.77
C GLU A 661 -7.03 38.58 -6.84
N LEU A 662 -7.09 37.57 -7.71
CA LEU A 662 -5.99 36.62 -7.89
C LEU A 662 -4.71 37.30 -8.45
N LYS A 663 -4.86 38.32 -9.31
CA LYS A 663 -3.72 39.10 -9.81
C LYS A 663 -3.10 39.93 -8.68
N SER A 664 -3.93 40.60 -7.88
CA SER A 664 -3.50 41.38 -6.72
C SER A 664 -2.81 40.49 -5.67
N ALA A 665 -3.38 39.34 -5.34
CA ALA A 665 -2.79 38.37 -4.42
C ALA A 665 -1.42 37.85 -4.91
N LYS A 666 -1.24 37.67 -6.22
CA LYS A 666 0.07 37.30 -6.79
C LYS A 666 1.11 38.43 -6.73
N ALA A 667 0.66 39.68 -6.67
CA ALA A 667 1.51 40.87 -6.59
C ALA A 667 1.96 41.21 -5.16
N LEU A 668 1.42 40.53 -4.13
CA LEU A 668 1.86 40.70 -2.74
C LEU A 668 3.37 40.44 -2.57
N PRO A 669 4.01 41.10 -1.57
CA PRO A 669 5.42 40.89 -1.24
C PRO A 669 5.79 39.42 -0.98
N LYS A 670 7.08 39.11 -1.10
CA LYS A 670 7.64 37.74 -0.94
C LYS A 670 9.05 37.74 -0.33
N SER A 671 9.41 38.80 0.38
CA SER A 671 10.76 39.09 0.84
C SER A 671 11.12 38.26 2.08
N ASN A 672 10.19 38.11 3.03
CA ASN A 672 10.38 37.30 4.25
C ASN A 672 9.41 36.09 4.29
N LEU A 673 9.50 35.26 5.35
CA LEU A 673 8.68 34.04 5.48
C LEU A 673 7.20 34.37 5.73
N GLU A 674 6.90 35.34 6.59
CA GLU A 674 5.54 35.76 6.93
C GLU A 674 4.80 36.31 5.70
N GLU A 675 5.45 37.19 4.93
CA GLU A 675 4.92 37.71 3.67
C GLU A 675 4.65 36.59 2.66
N LYS A 676 5.50 35.55 2.61
CA LYS A 676 5.28 34.39 1.74
C LYS A 676 4.06 33.58 2.18
N GLU A 677 3.84 33.40 3.48
CA GLU A 677 2.68 32.68 4.01
C GLU A 677 1.38 33.45 3.81
N GLU A 678 1.40 34.77 4.04
CA GLU A 678 0.28 35.66 3.78
C GLU A 678 -0.08 35.69 2.29
N ARG A 679 0.92 35.89 1.41
CA ARG A 679 0.73 35.83 -0.03
C ARG A 679 0.14 34.49 -0.48
N LYS A 680 0.61 33.39 0.11
CA LYS A 680 0.09 32.05 -0.20
C LYS A 680 -1.39 31.93 0.18
N PHE A 681 -1.77 32.41 1.36
CA PHE A 681 -3.16 32.42 1.83
C PHE A 681 -4.08 33.17 0.86
N PHE A 682 -3.75 34.42 0.51
CA PHE A 682 -4.58 35.21 -0.42
C PHE A 682 -4.66 34.61 -1.83
N ILE A 683 -3.59 34.00 -2.33
CA ILE A 683 -3.61 33.30 -3.61
C ILE A 683 -4.55 32.09 -3.56
N GLU A 684 -4.54 31.33 -2.47
CA GLU A 684 -5.41 30.17 -2.31
C GLU A 684 -6.88 30.57 -2.20
N LEU A 685 -7.20 31.59 -1.39
CA LEU A 685 -8.56 32.14 -1.27
C LEU A 685 -9.07 32.68 -2.62
N ALA A 686 -8.28 33.50 -3.31
CA ALA A 686 -8.67 34.05 -4.61
C ALA A 686 -8.85 32.96 -5.68
N ARG A 687 -8.01 31.91 -5.68
CA ARG A 687 -8.22 30.74 -6.55
C ARG A 687 -9.51 30.00 -6.21
N SER A 688 -9.83 29.88 -4.92
CA SER A 688 -11.07 29.27 -4.44
C SER A 688 -12.27 30.08 -4.95
N LYS A 689 -12.26 31.42 -4.80
CA LYS A 689 -13.29 32.33 -5.35
C LYS A 689 -13.47 32.18 -6.86
N VAL A 690 -12.38 32.17 -7.64
CA VAL A 690 -12.45 31.94 -9.10
C VAL A 690 -13.09 30.59 -9.44
N SER A 691 -12.74 29.53 -8.69
CA SER A 691 -13.32 28.20 -8.89
C SER A 691 -14.81 28.16 -8.52
N ALA A 692 -15.18 28.84 -7.43
CA ALA A 692 -16.54 28.97 -6.93
C ALA A 692 -17.45 29.69 -7.92
N VAL A 693 -17.07 30.87 -8.41
CA VAL A 693 -17.85 31.63 -9.42
C VAL A 693 -18.05 30.79 -10.69
N LYS A 694 -17.01 30.08 -11.16
CA LYS A 694 -17.15 29.17 -12.32
C LYS A 694 -18.11 28.01 -12.05
N ALA A 695 -18.11 27.46 -10.84
CA ALA A 695 -19.00 26.37 -10.46
C ALA A 695 -20.43 26.86 -10.27
N TYR A 696 -20.62 28.03 -9.65
CA TYR A 696 -21.91 28.70 -9.53
C TYR A 696 -22.54 28.91 -10.90
N ASN A 697 -21.83 29.53 -11.85
CA ASN A 697 -22.33 29.75 -13.21
C ASN A 697 -22.65 28.45 -13.96
N LYS A 698 -21.98 27.35 -13.61
CA LYS A 698 -22.20 26.04 -14.24
C LYS A 698 -23.42 25.29 -13.69
N TYR A 699 -23.63 25.32 -12.38
CA TYR A 699 -24.58 24.43 -11.69
C TYR A 699 -25.83 25.16 -11.16
N PHE A 700 -25.71 26.46 -10.86
CA PHE A 700 -26.75 27.23 -10.15
C PHE A 700 -27.23 28.44 -10.95
N GLY A 701 -26.32 29.21 -11.58
CA GLY A 701 -26.56 30.47 -12.30
C GLY A 701 -28.00 30.77 -12.70
N SER A 702 -28.56 30.04 -13.67
CA SER A 702 -29.96 30.14 -14.10
C SER A 702 -30.77 28.84 -13.93
N VAL A 703 -30.19 27.85 -13.24
CA VAL A 703 -30.66 26.46 -13.28
C VAL A 703 -31.18 26.00 -11.92
N ASN A 704 -30.51 26.36 -10.82
CA ASN A 704 -30.85 25.90 -9.47
C ASN A 704 -30.55 26.99 -8.43
N GLU A 705 -31.30 26.99 -7.33
CA GLU A 705 -31.03 27.89 -6.22
C GLU A 705 -29.79 27.46 -5.43
N LEU A 706 -28.86 28.38 -5.19
CA LEU A 706 -27.71 28.15 -4.31
C LEU A 706 -28.15 28.36 -2.86
N ARG A 707 -28.47 27.26 -2.17
CA ARG A 707 -28.81 27.21 -0.74
C ARG A 707 -28.04 26.12 -0.02
N GLU A 708 -27.83 26.29 1.28
CA GLU A 708 -27.24 25.25 2.12
C GLU A 708 -28.18 24.03 2.15
N LEU A 709 -27.60 22.83 2.00
CA LEU A 709 -28.34 21.58 1.92
C LEU A 709 -28.22 20.82 3.24
N ASP A 710 -29.35 20.34 3.75
CA ASP A 710 -29.41 19.50 4.95
C ASP A 710 -29.01 18.06 4.63
N PHE A 711 -28.17 17.46 5.48
CA PHE A 711 -27.74 16.08 5.37
C PHE A 711 -28.81 15.07 5.80
N ALA A 712 -29.89 15.50 6.48
CA ALA A 712 -30.98 14.61 6.93
C ALA A 712 -31.57 13.77 5.79
N VAL A 713 -31.75 14.35 4.60
CA VAL A 713 -32.27 13.64 3.41
C VAL A 713 -31.32 12.53 2.96
N ILE A 714 -30.01 12.78 3.00
CA ILE A 714 -28.99 11.77 2.68
C ILE A 714 -29.00 10.67 3.73
N ASP A 715 -29.06 11.03 5.02
CA ASP A 715 -29.08 10.10 6.14
C ASP A 715 -30.30 9.16 6.10
N ASP A 716 -31.46 9.66 5.65
CA ASP A 716 -32.67 8.85 5.47
C ASP A 716 -32.50 7.82 4.36
N TYR A 717 -32.01 8.22 3.18
CA TYR A 717 -31.71 7.25 2.11
C TYR A 717 -30.68 6.21 2.57
N PHE A 718 -29.71 6.67 3.34
CA PHE A 718 -28.68 5.85 3.93
C PHE A 718 -29.24 4.82 4.92
N ALA A 719 -30.16 5.21 5.79
CA ALA A 719 -30.85 4.31 6.70
C ALA A 719 -31.74 3.30 5.94
N GLN A 720 -32.41 3.75 4.89
CA GLN A 720 -33.20 2.87 4.01
C GLN A 720 -32.33 1.82 3.32
N GLU A 721 -31.21 2.21 2.72
CA GLU A 721 -30.24 1.27 2.14
C GLU A 721 -29.77 0.23 3.16
N ASP A 722 -29.45 0.69 4.38
CA ASP A 722 -29.01 -0.16 5.47
C ASP A 722 -30.10 -1.18 5.86
N SER A 723 -31.36 -0.78 5.90
CA SER A 723 -32.49 -1.67 6.22
C SER A 723 -32.74 -2.73 5.13
N LEU A 724 -32.58 -2.35 3.86
CA LEU A 724 -32.73 -3.24 2.71
C LEU A 724 -31.61 -4.28 2.67
N ASP A 725 -30.36 -3.87 2.97
CA ASP A 725 -29.24 -4.80 3.07
C ASP A 725 -29.44 -5.85 4.18
N ASP A 726 -30.01 -5.48 5.32
CA ASP A 726 -30.33 -6.42 6.40
C ASP A 726 -31.40 -7.43 5.98
N LYS A 727 -32.48 -6.96 5.35
CA LYS A 727 -33.54 -7.84 4.80
C LYS A 727 -32.99 -8.82 3.78
N ILE A 728 -32.17 -8.35 2.84
CA ILE A 728 -31.53 -9.22 1.84
C ILE A 728 -30.64 -10.28 2.51
N ALA A 729 -29.87 -9.89 3.53
CA ALA A 729 -29.00 -10.81 4.25
C ALA A 729 -29.79 -11.88 5.03
N GLU A 730 -30.91 -11.50 5.64
CA GLU A 730 -31.81 -12.43 6.33
C GLU A 730 -32.45 -13.42 5.35
N LEU A 731 -33.02 -12.93 4.25
CA LEU A 731 -33.58 -13.77 3.20
C LEU A 731 -32.54 -14.71 2.57
N ALA A 732 -31.29 -14.26 2.43
CA ALA A 732 -30.20 -15.10 1.94
C ALA A 732 -29.84 -16.24 2.92
N LYS A 733 -29.89 -15.98 4.23
CA LYS A 733 -29.73 -17.04 5.26
C LYS A 733 -30.88 -18.04 5.19
N LEU A 734 -32.13 -17.56 5.11
CA LEU A 734 -33.30 -18.42 4.94
C LEU A 734 -33.21 -19.26 3.66
N SER A 735 -32.74 -18.66 2.56
CA SER A 735 -32.54 -19.38 1.29
C SER A 735 -31.46 -20.47 1.40
N HIS A 736 -30.42 -20.24 2.22
CA HIS A 736 -29.41 -21.26 2.49
C HIS A 736 -29.96 -22.42 3.32
N VAL A 737 -30.81 -22.14 4.32
CA VAL A 737 -31.52 -23.15 5.10
C VAL A 737 -32.47 -23.96 4.20
N ALA A 738 -33.32 -23.29 3.42
CA ALA A 738 -34.23 -23.96 2.48
C ALA A 738 -33.49 -24.83 1.44
N LYS A 739 -32.32 -24.40 0.95
CA LYS A 739 -31.45 -25.24 0.10
C LYS A 739 -30.94 -26.50 0.81
N LYS A 740 -30.58 -26.37 2.09
CA LYS A 740 -30.14 -27.51 2.91
C LYS A 740 -31.28 -28.49 3.15
N ASP A 741 -32.49 -27.97 3.30
CA ASP A 741 -33.73 -28.73 3.48
C ASP A 741 -34.32 -29.26 2.15
N LYS A 742 -33.68 -28.94 1.01
CA LYS A 742 -34.07 -29.31 -0.36
C LYS A 742 -35.44 -28.79 -0.79
N ASP A 743 -35.93 -27.70 -0.19
CA ASP A 743 -37.18 -27.04 -0.57
C ASP A 743 -36.95 -26.12 -1.78
N ALA A 744 -37.29 -26.60 -2.98
CA ALA A 744 -37.04 -25.87 -4.22
C ALA A 744 -37.97 -24.66 -4.42
N ASP A 745 -39.22 -24.75 -3.95
CA ASP A 745 -40.23 -23.71 -4.13
C ASP A 745 -39.96 -22.53 -3.19
N GLU A 746 -39.58 -22.82 -1.94
CA GLU A 746 -39.18 -21.79 -0.98
C GLU A 746 -37.89 -21.10 -1.42
N VAL A 747 -36.92 -21.83 -1.98
CA VAL A 747 -35.71 -21.23 -2.56
C VAL A 747 -36.06 -20.31 -3.73
N LYS A 748 -37.05 -20.65 -4.56
CA LYS A 748 -37.48 -19.82 -5.69
C LYS A 748 -38.19 -18.55 -5.19
N ARG A 749 -39.08 -18.66 -4.19
CA ARG A 749 -39.75 -17.53 -3.53
C ARG A 749 -38.74 -16.56 -2.91
N LEU A 750 -37.84 -17.08 -2.07
CA LEU A 750 -36.82 -16.27 -1.40
C LEU A 750 -35.87 -15.60 -2.39
N LYS A 751 -35.51 -16.27 -3.50
CA LYS A 751 -34.74 -15.63 -4.58
C LYS A 751 -35.48 -14.47 -5.25
N ALA A 752 -36.79 -14.59 -5.45
CA ALA A 752 -37.61 -13.52 -6.03
C ALA A 752 -37.72 -12.33 -5.06
N GLU A 753 -37.90 -12.56 -3.77
CA GLU A 753 -37.90 -11.51 -2.74
C GLU A 753 -36.53 -10.83 -2.63
N ILE A 754 -35.44 -11.60 -2.62
CA ILE A 754 -34.07 -11.05 -2.66
C ILE A 754 -33.89 -10.15 -3.88
N LYS A 755 -34.39 -10.55 -5.06
CA LYS A 755 -34.32 -9.75 -6.27
C LYS A 755 -35.11 -8.44 -6.12
N LYS A 756 -36.35 -8.50 -5.64
CA LYS A 756 -37.19 -7.32 -5.38
C LYS A 756 -36.48 -6.29 -4.48
N TYR A 757 -36.02 -6.72 -3.30
CA TYR A 757 -35.32 -5.83 -2.38
C TYR A 757 -33.96 -5.37 -2.93
N SER A 758 -33.30 -6.16 -3.77
CA SER A 758 -32.06 -5.74 -4.45
C SER A 758 -32.30 -4.64 -5.48
N ASP A 759 -33.44 -4.69 -6.19
CA ASP A 759 -33.86 -3.67 -7.15
C ASP A 759 -34.28 -2.37 -6.42
N GLU A 760 -35.06 -2.48 -5.35
CA GLU A 760 -35.42 -1.34 -4.47
C GLU A 760 -34.17 -0.67 -3.89
N ARG A 761 -33.21 -1.46 -3.38
CA ARG A 761 -31.91 -0.94 -2.92
C ARG A 761 -31.15 -0.21 -4.02
N LYS A 762 -31.26 -0.65 -5.28
CA LYS A 762 -30.60 0.01 -6.42
C LYS A 762 -31.24 1.38 -6.70
N GLU A 763 -32.55 1.50 -6.56
CA GLU A 763 -33.26 2.78 -6.70
C GLU A 763 -32.88 3.76 -5.60
N VAL A 764 -32.93 3.33 -4.33
CA VAL A 764 -32.50 4.16 -3.18
C VAL A 764 -31.05 4.62 -3.36
N ARG A 765 -30.15 3.74 -3.85
CA ARG A 765 -28.76 4.11 -4.18
C ARG A 765 -28.63 5.16 -5.27
N ASN A 766 -29.53 5.17 -6.25
CA ASN A 766 -29.51 6.19 -7.29
C ASN A 766 -29.97 7.55 -6.72
N LEU A 767 -30.97 7.54 -5.82
CA LEU A 767 -31.43 8.74 -5.12
C LEU A 767 -30.37 9.29 -4.18
N SER A 768 -29.73 8.44 -3.37
CA SER A 768 -28.66 8.84 -2.46
C SER A 768 -27.49 9.43 -3.23
N LYS A 769 -27.10 8.82 -4.36
CA LYS A 769 -26.07 9.36 -5.24
C LYS A 769 -26.44 10.71 -5.86
N ALA A 770 -27.68 10.87 -6.34
CA ALA A 770 -28.14 12.13 -6.90
C ALA A 770 -28.12 13.26 -5.86
N GLU A 771 -28.49 12.95 -4.61
CA GLU A 771 -28.44 13.91 -3.51
C GLU A 771 -26.99 14.26 -3.13
N MET A 772 -26.11 13.26 -3.01
CA MET A 772 -24.67 13.49 -2.81
C MET A 772 -24.06 14.38 -3.91
N ASP A 773 -24.45 14.18 -5.16
CA ASP A 773 -24.00 15.01 -6.29
C ASP A 773 -24.44 16.48 -6.12
N LYS A 774 -25.62 16.75 -5.54
CA LYS A 774 -26.06 18.12 -5.21
C LYS A 774 -25.20 18.74 -4.11
N HIS A 775 -24.92 18.01 -3.03
CA HIS A 775 -24.02 18.48 -1.97
C HIS A 775 -22.61 18.75 -2.50
N ALA A 776 -22.09 17.89 -3.39
CA ALA A 776 -20.80 18.10 -4.04
C ALA A 776 -20.80 19.36 -4.96
N GLN A 777 -21.90 19.61 -5.67
CA GLN A 777 -22.08 20.82 -6.48
C GLN A 777 -22.13 22.08 -5.61
N PHE A 778 -22.91 22.05 -4.52
CA PHE A 778 -22.99 23.13 -3.54
C PHE A 778 -21.62 23.43 -2.94
N ASN A 779 -20.94 22.45 -2.36
CA ASN A 779 -19.61 22.63 -1.77
C ASN A 779 -18.58 23.22 -2.74
N ARG A 780 -18.74 22.95 -4.05
CA ARG A 780 -17.86 23.53 -5.07
C ARG A 780 -18.20 24.97 -5.38
N ALA A 781 -19.49 25.29 -5.52
CA ALA A 781 -19.96 26.64 -5.79
C ALA A 781 -19.77 27.55 -4.56
N ALA A 782 -19.92 27.02 -3.36
CA ALA A 782 -19.80 27.72 -2.09
C ALA A 782 -18.45 27.52 -1.40
N LYS A 783 -17.41 27.03 -2.10
CA LYS A 783 -16.15 26.62 -1.45
C LYS A 783 -15.53 27.67 -0.52
N PRO A 784 -15.37 28.96 -0.92
CA PRO A 784 -14.88 30.00 -0.02
C PRO A 784 -15.71 30.16 1.25
N TYR A 785 -17.04 30.04 1.13
CA TYR A 785 -17.97 30.12 2.26
C TYR A 785 -17.85 28.92 3.19
N VAL A 786 -17.78 27.70 2.63
CA VAL A 786 -17.60 26.47 3.43
C VAL A 786 -16.24 26.45 4.12
N ASP A 787 -15.17 26.83 3.41
CA ASP A 787 -13.82 26.95 3.98
C ASP A 787 -13.80 28.01 5.10
N ALA A 788 -14.49 29.14 4.92
CA ALA A 788 -14.64 30.19 5.94
C ALA A 788 -15.34 29.68 7.18
N LYS A 789 -16.52 29.06 7.03
CA LYS A 789 -17.29 28.46 8.12
C LYS A 789 -16.45 27.46 8.91
N LYS A 790 -15.72 26.56 8.21
CA LYS A 790 -14.83 25.58 8.84
C LYS A 790 -13.72 26.22 9.68
N VAL A 791 -13.08 27.27 9.17
CA VAL A 791 -11.99 27.96 9.88
C VAL A 791 -12.52 28.77 11.07
N LEU A 792 -13.67 29.41 10.93
CA LEU A 792 -14.30 30.18 12.01
C LEU A 792 -14.83 29.28 13.13
N THR A 793 -15.48 28.15 12.80
CA THR A 793 -15.85 27.14 13.80
C THR A 793 -14.61 26.57 14.50
N GLN A 794 -13.51 26.36 13.76
CA GLN A 794 -12.26 25.97 14.39
C GLN A 794 -11.73 27.07 15.32
N TYR A 795 -11.85 28.35 14.95
CA TYR A 795 -11.45 29.46 15.81
C TYR A 795 -12.28 29.51 17.09
N GLU A 796 -13.60 29.41 16.98
CA GLU A 796 -14.54 29.33 18.12
C GLU A 796 -14.19 28.16 19.05
N ASN A 797 -14.02 26.95 18.49
CA ASN A 797 -13.65 25.77 19.28
C ASN A 797 -12.37 25.97 20.08
N PHE A 798 -11.36 26.66 19.52
CA PHE A 798 -10.11 26.94 20.22
C PHE A 798 -10.28 27.97 21.36
N GLN A 799 -11.32 28.81 21.35
CA GLN A 799 -11.62 29.74 22.46
C GLN A 799 -12.16 28.99 23.69
N HIS A 800 -12.77 27.82 23.52
CA HIS A 800 -13.32 27.02 24.62
C HIS A 800 -12.26 26.23 25.41
N LEU A 801 -10.96 26.47 25.19
CA LEU A 801 -9.90 25.74 25.92
C LEU A 801 -10.04 25.86 27.45
N ASP A 802 -10.36 27.05 27.95
CA ASP A 802 -10.50 27.29 29.39
C ASP A 802 -11.75 26.60 29.96
N GLU A 803 -12.84 26.53 29.18
CA GLU A 803 -14.05 25.78 29.55
C GLU A 803 -13.79 24.27 29.62
N ILE A 804 -13.06 23.73 28.64
CA ILE A 804 -12.64 22.32 28.64
C ILE A 804 -11.73 22.04 29.85
N ALA A 805 -10.82 22.96 30.16
CA ALA A 805 -9.92 22.84 31.32
C ALA A 805 -10.68 22.84 32.65
N ALA A 806 -11.77 23.60 32.77
CA ALA A 806 -12.60 23.63 33.98
C ALA A 806 -13.27 22.26 34.27
N GLN A 807 -13.52 21.44 33.25
CA GLN A 807 -14.13 20.11 33.40
C GLN A 807 -13.10 19.02 33.75
N TYR A 808 -11.81 19.33 33.76
CA TYR A 808 -10.72 18.34 33.85
C TYR A 808 -10.80 17.45 35.10
N ASP A 809 -10.92 18.04 36.29
CA ASP A 809 -10.87 17.28 37.54
C ASP A 809 -12.05 16.31 37.67
N GLU A 810 -13.25 16.75 37.26
CA GLU A 810 -14.43 15.90 37.27
C GLU A 810 -14.36 14.80 36.20
N ALA A 811 -13.92 15.14 34.98
CA ALA A 811 -13.72 14.19 33.90
C ALA A 811 -12.66 13.14 34.26
N LYS A 812 -11.59 13.54 34.95
CA LYS A 812 -10.56 12.63 35.46
C LYS A 812 -11.11 11.65 36.47
N ALA A 813 -11.89 12.12 37.45
CA ALA A 813 -12.52 11.24 38.43
C ALA A 813 -13.46 10.23 37.76
N ARG A 814 -14.28 10.66 36.79
CA ARG A 814 -15.18 9.78 36.03
C ARG A 814 -14.44 8.78 35.15
N ALA A 815 -13.40 9.22 34.45
CA ALA A 815 -12.56 8.36 33.60
C ALA A 815 -11.82 7.29 34.43
N GLU A 816 -11.25 7.65 35.58
CA GLU A 816 -10.61 6.71 36.49
C GLU A 816 -11.61 5.71 37.11
N ALA A 817 -12.82 6.17 37.44
CA ALA A 817 -13.90 5.30 37.93
C ALA A 817 -14.35 4.31 36.85
N GLU A 818 -14.51 4.77 35.60
CA GLU A 818 -14.83 3.92 34.46
C GLU A 818 -13.72 2.90 34.18
N GLU A 819 -12.45 3.31 34.27
CA GLU A 819 -11.31 2.42 34.10
C GLU A 819 -11.25 1.34 35.20
N LYS A 820 -11.43 1.72 36.46
CA LYS A 820 -11.50 0.78 37.59
C LYS A 820 -12.68 -0.18 37.44
N ALA A 821 -13.85 0.29 37.01
CA ALA A 821 -15.00 -0.56 36.75
C ALA A 821 -14.71 -1.59 35.65
N LYS A 822 -14.06 -1.16 34.55
CA LYS A 822 -13.61 -2.06 33.47
C LYS A 822 -12.55 -3.06 33.94
N GLU A 823 -11.62 -2.65 34.80
CA GLU A 823 -10.63 -3.58 35.38
C GLU A 823 -11.29 -4.64 36.24
N LEU A 824 -12.24 -4.25 37.09
CA LEU A 824 -12.96 -5.16 37.96
C LEU A 824 -13.81 -6.14 37.14
N GLU A 825 -14.46 -5.65 36.08
CA GLU A 825 -15.22 -6.49 35.14
C GLU A 825 -14.30 -7.48 34.39
N ASN A 826 -13.14 -7.03 33.90
CA ASN A 826 -12.17 -7.88 33.23
C ASN A 826 -11.57 -8.91 34.19
N GLU A 827 -11.31 -8.56 35.44
CA GLU A 827 -10.83 -9.49 36.44
C GLU A 827 -11.91 -10.53 36.80
N ARG A 828 -13.18 -10.12 36.87
CA ARG A 828 -14.32 -11.04 37.03
C ARG A 828 -14.39 -12.02 35.86
N LYS A 829 -14.36 -11.52 34.61
CA LYS A 829 -14.31 -12.37 33.41
C LYS A 829 -13.10 -13.31 33.40
N ARG A 830 -11.93 -12.84 33.86
CA ARG A 830 -10.72 -13.67 34.00
C ARG A 830 -10.94 -14.83 34.97
N LYS A 831 -11.50 -14.55 36.16
CA LYS A 831 -11.81 -15.56 37.17
C LYS A 831 -12.86 -16.56 36.69
N GLU A 832 -13.90 -16.10 36.00
CA GLU A 832 -14.93 -16.96 35.38
C GLU A 832 -14.33 -17.90 34.32
N LEU A 833 -13.47 -17.38 33.43
CA LEU A 833 -12.84 -18.16 32.37
C LEU A 833 -11.81 -19.17 32.92
N GLU A 834 -11.05 -18.79 33.94
CA GLU A 834 -10.15 -19.70 34.69
C GLU A 834 -10.94 -20.84 35.33
N ALA A 835 -12.07 -20.54 35.96
CA ALA A 835 -12.96 -21.54 36.55
C ALA A 835 -13.57 -22.47 35.48
N GLU A 836 -13.99 -21.95 34.33
CA GLU A 836 -14.51 -22.76 33.22
C GLU A 836 -13.42 -23.66 32.61
N LEU A 837 -12.21 -23.14 32.41
CA LEU A 837 -11.06 -23.90 31.93
C LEU A 837 -10.63 -24.99 32.91
N ALA A 838 -10.66 -24.71 34.22
CA ALA A 838 -10.41 -25.70 35.25
C ALA A 838 -11.47 -26.82 35.21
N LYS A 839 -12.76 -26.47 35.07
CA LYS A 839 -13.85 -27.43 34.88
C LYS A 839 -13.65 -28.29 33.62
N ARG A 840 -13.29 -27.69 32.47
CA ARG A 840 -13.00 -28.42 31.22
C ARG A 840 -11.77 -29.33 31.32
N LYS A 841 -10.71 -28.90 32.00
CA LYS A 841 -9.53 -29.73 32.28
C LYS A 841 -9.86 -30.90 33.21
N ALA A 842 -10.67 -30.67 34.24
CA ALA A 842 -11.15 -31.72 35.13
C ALA A 842 -12.04 -32.74 34.39
N ALA A 843 -12.92 -32.26 33.50
CA ALA A 843 -13.75 -33.12 32.65
C ALA A 843 -12.92 -33.95 31.65
N ARG A 844 -11.84 -33.38 31.09
CA ARG A 844 -10.89 -34.09 30.22
C ARG A 844 -9.97 -35.09 30.94
N LYS A 845 -9.76 -34.93 32.25
CA LYS A 845 -9.04 -35.92 33.08
C LYS A 845 -9.95 -37.07 33.55
N LYS A 846 -11.27 -36.92 33.42
CA LYS A 846 -12.28 -37.94 33.77
C LYS A 846 -12.76 -38.76 32.56
N LYS A 847 -12.35 -38.39 31.35
CA LYS A 847 -12.42 -39.22 30.14
C LYS A 847 -11.02 -39.77 29.87
#